data_AF-A0A2P6NP41-F1
#
_entry.id   AF-A0A2P6NP41-F1
#
_cell.length_a   1.000
_cell.length_b   1.000
_cell.length_c   1.000
_cell.angle_alpha   90.00
_cell.angle_beta   90.00
_cell.angle_gamma   90.00
#
_symmetry.space_group_name_H-M   'P 1'
#
loop_
_entity.id
_entity.type
_entity.pdbx_description
1 polymer ?
#
loop_
_entity_poly.entity_id
_entity_poly.type
_entity_poly.pdbx_seq_one_letter_code
_entity_poly.pdbx_strand_id
1 'polypeptide(L)'
;MSGDEIEFVRSDIHLIGPVSGRSLCLLPPPPGTKATQHVVVGDDGGTLQCLHLKRVDTAVADNKPILRIGLGAPQRNVLKEDIYVSTGNTIHEINRKIDVLIAEPIGCLSVEGGIWVAGTHSIMMYADKKEKYNYLNGDKVHDILADHITDNADPEAIVGCHDGHVRVVRKSTLLFEVETGAPVTALKRYSTKENSKDRTYLYGTASGGLGSVTVDSSQAKKGWTLPPSETLSAVNCISLWNNPTGPDHIVIGRDDGLLDVYAAGDTPLEPPRRISRVNVGESIQAMDVGMALEGEGQEIVLVTHSGKIVVFSGGRPVELIGSKPNTFVSNPLVKEQNDKRIKGLRSELEKLADKVEKAKVKYGKLSKEMVAVVPQYKVNHKFWFDAEGGVWLFSVELPMPLDSVLFQSNVPGLTVSDFDKSASITSTSPQTEENIEDENFYLGSGRILEQVNRAQFKVDTQEGKGGTLQAYVIPLTSPRSCQVVKIDIKPLPLHVRISEKEVENRQFHELSLTGAFSLSEMNAWLSLCLFNVPEILPKDIMDLYFRDSQTKTLLLCKYHDSTSALSIIKDIMTKEASVRGTLLNAVATVSDAAVADCLKMMHPRIERQCQLEKRVKFVVSLQELSTQGEDMSYLSPDNASLLRKADEILSEHKAMPHEMAKLTKMLHDMFIAKQKLRGRDTKSRMEELNRVLSDYSLEALTQLFCS
;
A
#
# COMPACT_ATOMS: atom_id res chain seq x y z
N MET A 1 -3.70 -18.51 -26.19
CA MET A 1 -2.35 -18.11 -25.74
C MET A 1 -1.77 -17.27 -26.88
N SER A 2 -1.78 -15.95 -26.74
CA SER A 2 -1.16 -15.05 -27.73
C SER A 2 0.34 -15.05 -27.50
N GLY A 3 1.15 -15.15 -28.57
CA GLY A 3 2.61 -15.33 -28.54
C GLY A 3 3.45 -14.15 -28.02
N ASP A 4 2.94 -13.36 -27.07
CA ASP A 4 3.58 -12.16 -26.52
C ASP A 4 4.17 -12.36 -25.11
N GLU A 5 4.19 -13.60 -24.59
CA GLU A 5 4.79 -13.86 -23.28
C GLU A 5 6.32 -13.69 -23.36
N ILE A 6 6.86 -12.88 -22.47
CA ILE A 6 8.30 -12.63 -22.35
C ILE A 6 8.80 -13.31 -21.09
N GLU A 7 9.81 -14.16 -21.26
CA GLU A 7 10.54 -14.78 -20.15
C GLU A 7 11.80 -13.97 -19.81
N PHE A 8 12.03 -13.77 -18.51
CA PHE A 8 13.19 -13.08 -17.98
C PHE A 8 14.08 -14.03 -17.20
N VAL A 9 15.39 -13.91 -17.38
CA VAL A 9 16.40 -14.65 -16.62
C VAL A 9 16.87 -13.80 -15.46
N ARG A 10 16.67 -14.29 -14.23
CA ARG A 10 17.09 -13.63 -13.00
C ARG A 10 18.57 -13.84 -12.73
N SER A 11 19.29 -12.75 -12.45
CA SER A 11 20.69 -12.74 -12.00
C SER A 11 20.85 -11.86 -10.75
N ASP A 12 21.27 -12.45 -9.64
CA ASP A 12 21.58 -11.73 -8.40
C ASP A 12 23.07 -11.33 -8.41
N ILE A 13 23.33 -10.02 -8.53
CA ILE A 13 24.67 -9.50 -8.87
C ILE A 13 25.47 -8.95 -7.69
N HIS A 14 24.79 -8.37 -6.70
CA HIS A 14 25.45 -7.79 -5.51
C HIS A 14 24.47 -7.65 -4.34
N LEU A 15 25.00 -7.58 -3.12
CA LEU A 15 24.24 -7.35 -1.90
C LEU A 15 24.83 -6.14 -1.16
N ILE A 16 23.98 -5.14 -0.88
CA ILE A 16 24.32 -3.96 -0.10
C ILE A 16 23.59 -3.96 1.25
N GLY A 17 23.73 -2.89 2.03
CA GLY A 17 22.92 -2.69 3.23
C GLY A 17 21.43 -2.55 2.92
N PRO A 18 20.57 -2.54 3.95
CA PRO A 18 19.13 -2.33 3.78
C PRO A 18 18.83 -1.04 3.02
N VAL A 19 17.77 -1.06 2.22
CA VAL A 19 17.35 0.07 1.40
C VAL A 19 15.91 0.41 1.74
N SER A 20 15.69 1.58 2.35
CA SER A 20 14.36 2.14 2.59
C SER A 20 13.95 3.20 1.56
N GLY A 21 14.92 3.79 0.88
CA GLY A 21 14.71 4.86 -0.11
C GLY A 21 14.54 4.34 -1.53
N ARG A 22 14.09 5.21 -2.45
CA ARG A 22 14.18 4.89 -3.89
C ARG A 22 15.53 5.33 -4.42
N SER A 23 16.55 4.57 -4.05
CA SER A 23 17.95 4.93 -4.21
C SER A 23 18.65 4.00 -5.21
N LEU A 24 18.15 3.94 -6.44
CA LEU A 24 18.81 3.26 -7.57
C LEU A 24 18.61 4.03 -8.86
N CYS A 25 19.67 4.14 -9.67
CA CYS A 25 19.62 4.65 -11.03
C CYS A 25 20.73 4.05 -11.91
N LEU A 26 20.53 4.06 -13.22
CA LEU A 26 21.57 3.73 -14.20
C LEU A 26 22.17 5.01 -14.79
N LEU A 27 23.50 5.12 -14.78
CA LEU A 27 24.15 6.25 -15.45
C LEU A 27 23.99 6.14 -16.97
N PRO A 28 23.71 7.25 -17.67
CA PRO A 28 23.57 7.22 -19.13
C PRO A 28 24.89 6.72 -19.75
N PRO A 29 24.83 5.92 -20.82
CA PRO A 29 26.03 5.52 -21.53
C PRO A 29 26.66 6.76 -22.19
N PRO A 30 27.99 6.76 -22.43
CA PRO A 30 28.63 7.81 -23.19
C PRO A 30 27.91 8.05 -24.53
N PRO A 31 27.72 9.31 -24.94
CA PRO A 31 26.96 9.63 -26.16
C PRO A 31 27.49 8.86 -27.38
N GLY A 32 26.57 8.17 -28.09
CA GLY A 32 26.91 7.39 -29.28
C GLY A 32 27.47 5.99 -29.01
N THR A 33 27.52 5.53 -27.76
CA THR A 33 27.97 4.17 -27.41
C THR A 33 26.82 3.31 -26.89
N LYS A 34 26.84 2.02 -27.21
CA LYS A 34 26.00 0.99 -26.55
C LYS A 34 26.78 0.32 -25.41
N ALA A 35 27.50 1.11 -24.62
CA ALA A 35 28.34 0.61 -23.55
C ALA A 35 27.50 0.15 -22.35
N THR A 36 28.06 -0.77 -21.56
CA THR A 36 27.48 -1.15 -20.27
C THR A 36 27.44 0.06 -19.34
N GLN A 37 26.27 0.30 -18.76
CA GLN A 37 25.99 1.39 -17.84
C GLN A 37 26.50 1.04 -16.44
N HIS A 38 26.62 2.07 -15.61
CA HIS A 38 26.98 1.90 -14.21
C HIS A 38 25.70 1.90 -13.37
N VAL A 39 25.59 0.95 -12.45
CA VAL A 39 24.49 0.87 -11.49
C VAL A 39 24.88 1.66 -10.25
N VAL A 40 24.15 2.73 -9.93
CA VAL A 40 24.39 3.52 -8.73
C VAL A 40 23.27 3.23 -7.73
N VAL A 41 23.64 2.86 -6.52
CA VAL A 41 22.71 2.48 -5.46
C VAL A 41 23.14 3.03 -4.11
N GLY A 42 22.18 3.43 -3.27
CA GLY A 42 22.44 3.93 -1.91
C GLY A 42 21.71 3.13 -0.85
N ASP A 43 22.35 2.93 0.30
CA ASP A 43 21.76 2.20 1.44
C ASP A 43 21.37 3.11 2.63
N ASP A 44 20.69 2.50 3.60
CA ASP A 44 20.26 3.13 4.84
C ASP A 44 21.44 3.50 5.76
N GLY A 45 22.63 2.97 5.49
CA GLY A 45 23.87 3.32 6.19
C GLY A 45 24.52 4.61 5.69
N GLY A 46 24.02 5.20 4.62
CA GLY A 46 24.63 6.38 3.99
C GLY A 46 25.74 6.06 3.00
N THR A 47 25.89 4.78 2.63
CA THR A 47 26.89 4.34 1.66
C THR A 47 26.26 4.32 0.27
N LEU A 48 26.94 4.99 -0.66
CA LEU A 48 26.63 4.94 -2.08
C LEU A 48 27.65 4.04 -2.78
N GLN A 49 27.15 3.12 -3.60
CA GLN A 49 27.96 2.21 -4.39
C GLN A 49 27.68 2.40 -5.88
N CYS A 50 28.73 2.49 -6.67
CA CYS A 50 28.69 2.51 -8.12
C CYS A 50 29.27 1.20 -8.63
N LEU A 51 28.43 0.36 -9.23
CA LEU A 51 28.79 -0.93 -9.77
C LEU A 51 28.97 -0.85 -11.27
N HIS A 52 30.06 -1.43 -11.75
CA HIS A 52 30.30 -1.66 -13.15
C HIS A 52 30.92 -3.04 -13.34
N LEU A 53 30.11 -3.98 -13.84
CA LEU A 53 30.49 -5.38 -13.98
C LEU A 53 30.97 -5.96 -12.63
N LYS A 54 32.25 -6.30 -12.52
CA LYS A 54 32.87 -6.82 -11.28
C LYS A 54 33.49 -5.74 -10.40
N ARG A 55 33.53 -4.48 -10.86
CA ARG A 55 34.11 -3.36 -10.12
C ARG A 55 33.02 -2.68 -9.31
N VAL A 56 33.36 -2.35 -8.07
CA VAL A 56 32.48 -1.64 -7.15
C VAL A 56 33.28 -0.49 -6.56
N ASP A 57 32.87 0.72 -6.90
CA ASP A 57 33.38 1.94 -6.29
C ASP A 57 32.42 2.36 -5.19
N THR A 58 32.97 2.83 -4.06
CA THR A 58 32.18 3.19 -2.87
C THR A 58 32.46 4.63 -2.48
N ALA A 59 31.39 5.36 -2.14
CA ALA A 59 31.45 6.71 -1.60
C ALA A 59 30.49 6.81 -0.42
N VAL A 60 30.88 7.52 0.63
CA VAL A 60 29.99 7.80 1.78
C VAL A 60 29.46 9.22 1.60
N ALA A 61 28.14 9.36 1.55
CA ALA A 61 27.50 10.68 1.33
C ALA A 61 27.42 11.47 2.65
N ASP A 62 26.61 10.97 3.57
CA ASP A 62 26.45 11.41 4.96
C ASP A 62 25.98 10.15 5.70
N ASN A 63 26.45 9.84 6.92
CA ASN A 63 26.16 8.57 7.65
C ASN A 63 24.69 8.47 8.11
N LYS A 64 23.76 8.73 7.20
CA LYS A 64 22.32 8.79 7.32
C LYS A 64 21.73 8.07 6.10
N PRO A 65 20.50 7.55 6.19
CA PRO A 65 19.87 6.86 5.08
C PRO A 65 19.82 7.69 3.80
N ILE A 66 20.22 7.10 2.68
CA ILE A 66 20.03 7.69 1.34
C ILE A 66 18.58 7.44 0.94
N LEU A 67 17.78 8.50 0.84
CA LEU A 67 16.35 8.41 0.59
C LEU A 67 16.01 8.43 -0.91
N ARG A 68 16.76 9.22 -1.69
CA ARG A 68 16.61 9.32 -3.15
C ARG A 68 17.94 9.55 -3.85
N ILE A 69 17.98 9.09 -5.10
CA ILE A 69 19.02 9.45 -6.07
C ILE A 69 18.33 10.09 -7.27
N GLY A 70 18.84 11.25 -7.71
CA GLY A 70 18.41 11.96 -8.89
C GLY A 70 19.57 12.15 -9.86
N LEU A 71 19.35 11.84 -11.13
CA LEU A 71 20.25 12.15 -12.23
C LEU A 71 19.68 13.34 -12.99
N GLY A 72 20.53 14.27 -13.37
CA GLY A 72 20.14 15.37 -14.23
C GLY A 72 21.12 16.53 -14.20
N ALA A 73 20.78 17.58 -14.93
CA ALA A 73 21.51 18.83 -14.94
C ALA A 73 20.63 19.97 -14.40
N PRO A 74 21.13 20.75 -13.42
CA PRO A 74 20.38 21.89 -12.89
C PRO A 74 20.27 23.06 -13.88
N GLN A 75 21.03 23.04 -14.98
CA GLN A 75 20.96 24.03 -16.05
C GLN A 75 20.42 23.41 -17.34
N ARG A 76 19.49 24.12 -17.99
CA ARG A 76 18.88 23.71 -19.26
C ARG A 76 19.96 23.56 -20.34
N ASN A 77 19.84 22.51 -21.17
CA ASN A 77 20.75 22.17 -22.28
C ASN A 77 22.18 21.74 -21.90
N VAL A 78 22.44 21.44 -20.63
CA VAL A 78 23.69 20.80 -20.23
C VAL A 78 23.54 19.27 -20.36
N LEU A 79 24.31 18.66 -21.26
CA LEU A 79 24.27 17.21 -21.50
C LEU A 79 24.98 16.38 -20.43
N LYS A 80 25.79 17.03 -19.59
CA LYS A 80 26.47 16.35 -18.50
C LYS A 80 25.52 16.27 -17.30
N GLU A 81 25.03 15.08 -17.02
CA GLU A 81 24.26 14.78 -15.83
C GLU A 81 25.21 14.57 -14.64
N ASP A 82 24.88 15.20 -13.51
CA ASP A 82 25.54 14.95 -12.24
C ASP A 82 24.59 14.15 -11.34
N ILE A 83 25.15 13.45 -10.35
CA ILE A 83 24.38 12.61 -9.43
C ILE A 83 24.08 13.41 -8.17
N TYR A 84 22.81 13.46 -7.79
CA TYR A 84 22.33 14.09 -6.57
C TYR A 84 21.73 13.05 -5.65
N VAL A 85 22.04 13.14 -4.36
CA VAL A 85 21.52 12.22 -3.34
C VAL A 85 20.86 13.00 -2.22
N SER A 86 19.74 12.52 -1.70
CA SER A 86 19.12 13.09 -0.50
C SER A 86 19.37 12.22 0.73
N THR A 87 19.77 12.86 1.83
CA THR A 87 20.09 12.23 3.12
C THR A 87 19.42 13.01 4.25
N GLY A 88 18.38 12.44 4.85
CA GLY A 88 17.59 13.18 5.83
C GLY A 88 17.06 14.48 5.23
N ASN A 89 17.52 15.63 5.72
CA ASN A 89 17.11 16.96 5.27
C ASN A 89 18.17 17.70 4.43
N THR A 90 19.17 16.98 3.92
CA THR A 90 20.23 17.52 3.07
C THR A 90 20.26 16.88 1.70
N ILE A 91 20.72 17.64 0.71
CA ILE A 91 21.05 17.16 -0.64
C ILE A 91 22.56 17.14 -0.76
N HIS A 92 23.14 16.23 -1.53
CA HIS A 92 24.55 16.26 -1.89
C HIS A 92 24.71 16.01 -3.39
N GLU A 93 25.55 16.81 -4.06
CA GLU A 93 26.05 16.51 -5.41
C GLU A 93 27.30 15.64 -5.27
N ILE A 94 27.37 14.53 -5.99
CA ILE A 94 28.54 13.66 -5.89
C ILE A 94 29.74 14.38 -6.51
N ASN A 95 30.86 14.41 -5.79
CA ASN A 95 32.09 15.17 -6.08
C ASN A 95 32.04 16.68 -5.76
N ARG A 96 30.91 17.23 -5.30
CA ARG A 96 30.82 18.63 -4.84
C ARG A 96 29.86 18.78 -3.67
N LYS A 97 30.33 19.33 -2.55
CA LYS A 97 29.45 19.55 -1.40
C LYS A 97 28.47 20.70 -1.71
N ILE A 98 27.19 20.38 -1.90
CA ILE A 98 26.09 21.33 -1.90
C ILE A 98 25.20 21.01 -0.69
N ASP A 99 25.51 21.56 0.47
CA ASP A 99 24.66 21.36 1.64
C ASP A 99 23.47 22.33 1.59
N VAL A 100 22.39 21.94 0.92
CA VAL A 100 21.08 22.61 1.09
C VAL A 100 20.39 21.96 2.27
N LEU A 101 20.17 22.73 3.33
CA LEU A 101 19.41 22.27 4.51
C LEU A 101 17.94 22.64 4.34
N ILE A 102 17.07 21.65 4.49
CA ILE A 102 15.62 21.80 4.42
C ILE A 102 15.03 21.59 5.82
N ALA A 103 13.87 22.19 6.08
CA ALA A 103 13.19 22.04 7.37
C ALA A 103 12.67 20.61 7.60
N GLU A 104 12.25 19.94 6.54
CA GLU A 104 11.71 18.58 6.55
C GLU A 104 12.70 17.58 5.90
N PRO A 105 12.66 16.29 6.28
CA PRO A 105 13.36 15.24 5.55
C PRO A 105 12.88 15.16 4.09
N ILE A 106 13.82 15.02 3.16
CA ILE A 106 13.61 15.02 1.72
C ILE A 106 13.25 13.62 1.24
N GLY A 107 11.97 13.39 0.98
CA GLY A 107 11.45 12.11 0.48
C GLY A 107 11.51 11.95 -1.04
N CYS A 108 11.50 13.07 -1.78
CA CYS A 108 11.48 13.08 -3.24
C CYS A 108 12.49 14.08 -3.81
N LEU A 109 13.09 13.73 -4.94
CA LEU A 109 14.11 14.53 -5.62
C LEU A 109 13.95 14.35 -7.13
N SER A 110 13.95 15.44 -7.89
CA SER A 110 13.98 15.43 -9.35
C SER A 110 14.85 16.58 -9.86
N VAL A 111 15.69 16.32 -10.86
CA VAL A 111 16.67 17.28 -11.36
C VAL A 111 16.44 17.49 -12.86
N GLU A 112 15.86 18.61 -13.21
CA GLU A 112 15.61 19.04 -14.60
C GLU A 112 15.51 20.57 -14.58
N GLY A 113 16.41 21.31 -15.22
CA GLY A 113 16.36 22.78 -15.23
C GLY A 113 16.40 23.45 -13.83
N GLY A 114 16.79 22.69 -12.81
CA GLY A 114 16.79 23.04 -11.39
C GLY A 114 16.68 21.79 -10.53
N ILE A 115 16.81 21.94 -9.21
CA ILE A 115 16.68 20.83 -8.25
C ILE A 115 15.33 20.96 -7.54
N TRP A 116 14.38 20.10 -7.89
CA TRP A 116 13.11 19.99 -7.21
C TRP A 116 13.20 18.96 -6.10
N VAL A 117 12.71 19.35 -4.93
CA VAL A 117 12.66 18.50 -3.74
C VAL A 117 11.31 18.61 -3.08
N ALA A 118 10.85 17.48 -2.53
CA ALA A 118 9.68 17.44 -1.69
C ALA A 118 10.02 16.87 -0.32
N GLY A 119 9.56 17.57 0.72
CA GLY A 119 9.48 17.07 2.08
C GLY A 119 8.22 16.23 2.27
N THR A 120 7.56 16.40 3.41
CA THR A 120 6.25 15.75 3.64
C THR A 120 5.15 16.52 2.92
N HIS A 121 5.10 17.84 3.09
CA HIS A 121 4.09 18.71 2.47
C HIS A 121 4.72 19.82 1.63
N SER A 122 5.97 20.18 1.92
CA SER A 122 6.68 21.25 1.23
C SER A 122 7.27 20.77 -0.10
N ILE A 123 7.10 21.56 -1.16
CA ILE A 123 7.72 21.35 -2.47
C ILE A 123 8.54 22.59 -2.79
N MET A 124 9.84 22.41 -3.01
CA MET A 124 10.78 23.49 -3.23
C MET A 124 11.57 23.28 -4.51
N MET A 125 11.87 24.37 -5.20
CA MET A 125 12.81 24.40 -6.33
C MET A 125 14.04 25.21 -5.93
N TYR A 126 15.22 24.59 -6.07
CA TYR A 126 16.50 25.25 -5.93
C TYR A 126 17.13 25.49 -7.31
N ALA A 127 17.63 26.71 -7.52
CA ALA A 127 18.45 27.08 -8.66
C ALA A 127 19.67 27.84 -8.15
N ASP A 128 20.86 27.56 -8.68
CA ASP A 128 22.12 28.17 -8.23
C ASP A 128 22.33 28.14 -6.69
N LYS A 129 21.92 27.03 -6.06
CA LYS A 129 22.00 26.80 -4.61
C LYS A 129 21.14 27.75 -3.75
N LYS A 130 20.15 28.41 -4.35
CA LYS A 130 19.18 29.26 -3.64
C LYS A 130 17.76 28.75 -3.86
N GLU A 131 16.94 28.85 -2.83
CA GLU A 131 15.51 28.60 -2.95
C GLU A 131 14.91 29.64 -3.91
N LYS A 132 14.26 29.17 -4.97
CA LYS A 132 13.61 30.00 -5.96
C LYS A 132 12.10 30.00 -5.78
N TYR A 133 11.53 28.82 -5.54
CA TYR A 133 10.10 28.62 -5.38
C TYR A 133 9.81 27.65 -4.24
N ASN A 134 8.67 27.87 -3.59
CA ASN A 134 8.13 27.05 -2.51
C ASN A 134 6.62 26.95 -2.65
N TYR A 135 6.07 25.76 -2.57
CA TYR A 135 4.65 25.46 -2.59
C TYR A 135 4.32 24.47 -1.47
N LEU A 136 3.27 24.76 -0.71
CA LEU A 136 2.78 23.89 0.35
C LEU A 136 1.61 23.04 -0.18
N ASN A 137 1.83 21.73 -0.28
CA ASN A 137 0.79 20.79 -0.66
C ASN A 137 -0.14 20.51 0.53
N GLY A 138 -1.44 20.35 0.26
CA GLY A 138 -2.44 20.08 1.32
C GLY A 138 -2.32 18.69 1.95
N ASP A 139 -1.62 17.75 1.32
CA ASP A 139 -1.44 16.39 1.82
C ASP A 139 -0.01 15.89 1.52
N LYS A 140 0.34 14.69 1.98
CA LYS A 140 1.68 14.13 1.86
C LYS A 140 2.07 13.91 0.40
N VAL A 141 3.31 14.26 0.06
CA VAL A 141 3.92 14.00 -1.25
C VAL A 141 4.67 12.67 -1.21
N HIS A 142 4.42 11.81 -2.20
CA HIS A 142 5.14 10.52 -2.32
C HIS A 142 6.14 10.48 -3.47
N ASP A 143 5.91 11.26 -4.52
CA ASP A 143 6.82 11.34 -5.67
C ASP A 143 6.72 12.71 -6.37
N ILE A 144 7.81 13.10 -7.04
CA ILE A 144 7.90 14.33 -7.83
C ILE A 144 8.66 14.06 -9.13
N LEU A 145 8.22 14.68 -10.22
CA LEU A 145 8.95 14.77 -11.48
C LEU A 145 9.00 16.22 -11.93
N ALA A 146 10.18 16.70 -12.32
CA ALA A 146 10.35 17.99 -12.94
C ALA A 146 10.28 17.85 -14.46
N ASP A 147 9.51 18.72 -15.12
CA ASP A 147 9.41 18.71 -16.58
C ASP A 147 8.94 20.06 -17.16
N HIS A 148 9.39 20.41 -18.38
CA HIS A 148 9.08 21.67 -19.07
C HIS A 148 7.75 21.68 -19.85
N ILE A 149 6.60 21.42 -19.22
CA ILE A 149 5.30 21.25 -19.92
C ILE A 149 4.94 22.43 -20.81
N THR A 150 5.20 23.65 -20.34
CA THR A 150 4.72 24.88 -21.00
C THR A 150 5.78 25.60 -21.85
N ASP A 151 6.89 24.92 -22.16
CA ASP A 151 8.08 25.49 -22.82
C ASP A 151 8.71 26.70 -22.12
N ASN A 152 8.32 26.96 -20.88
CA ASN A 152 8.91 27.98 -20.02
C ASN A 152 10.40 27.74 -19.75
N ALA A 153 11.09 28.81 -19.36
CA ALA A 153 12.47 28.75 -18.90
C ALA A 153 12.62 27.87 -17.64
N ASP A 154 11.66 27.96 -16.72
CA ASP A 154 11.60 27.12 -15.52
C ASP A 154 10.70 25.91 -15.76
N PRO A 155 11.10 24.71 -15.30
CA PRO A 155 10.27 23.50 -15.34
C PRO A 155 9.08 23.59 -14.37
N GLU A 156 8.04 22.81 -14.65
CA GLU A 156 6.94 22.51 -13.74
C GLU A 156 7.23 21.24 -12.93
N ALA A 157 6.63 21.13 -11.74
CA ALA A 157 6.66 19.92 -10.92
C ALA A 157 5.35 19.14 -11.04
N ILE A 158 5.44 17.88 -11.41
CA ILE A 158 4.35 16.91 -11.37
C ILE A 158 4.47 16.14 -10.06
N VAL A 159 3.40 16.13 -9.26
CA VAL A 159 3.42 15.73 -7.86
C VAL A 159 2.40 14.62 -7.62
N GLY A 160 2.84 13.49 -7.07
CA GLY A 160 1.99 12.39 -6.62
C GLY A 160 1.60 12.57 -5.16
N CYS A 161 0.32 12.76 -4.89
CA CYS A 161 -0.20 13.12 -3.57
C CYS A 161 -0.90 11.94 -2.88
N HIS A 162 -0.88 11.94 -1.54
CA HIS A 162 -1.51 10.92 -0.72
C HIS A 162 -3.05 10.92 -0.81
N ASP A 163 -3.66 12.07 -1.01
CA ASP A 163 -5.11 12.23 -1.20
C ASP A 163 -5.66 11.70 -2.53
N GLY A 164 -4.83 11.03 -3.34
CA GLY A 164 -5.23 10.45 -4.61
C GLY A 164 -5.37 11.46 -5.73
N HIS A 165 -4.49 12.47 -5.76
CA HIS A 165 -4.38 13.42 -6.85
C HIS A 165 -2.97 13.43 -7.45
N VAL A 166 -2.90 13.67 -8.76
CA VAL A 166 -1.71 14.17 -9.44
C VAL A 166 -1.87 15.68 -9.60
N ARG A 167 -0.91 16.44 -9.09
CA ARG A 167 -0.91 17.91 -9.16
C ARG A 167 0.22 18.40 -10.04
N VAL A 168 -0.05 19.45 -10.81
CA VAL A 168 0.97 20.15 -11.60
C VAL A 168 1.19 21.51 -10.95
N VAL A 169 2.38 21.71 -10.41
CA VAL A 169 2.79 22.93 -9.70
C VAL A 169 3.76 23.69 -10.58
N ARG A 170 3.50 24.99 -10.74
CA ARG A 170 4.40 25.91 -11.44
C ARG A 170 4.78 27.01 -10.48
N LYS A 171 6.09 27.20 -10.30
CA LYS A 171 6.64 28.13 -9.31
C LYS A 171 6.07 27.81 -7.93
N SER A 172 5.30 28.73 -7.34
CA SER A 172 4.65 28.60 -6.04
C SER A 172 3.13 28.43 -6.14
N THR A 173 2.62 28.03 -7.31
CA THR A 173 1.16 27.97 -7.57
C THR A 173 0.75 26.63 -8.20
N LEU A 174 -0.40 26.11 -7.77
CA LEU A 174 -1.05 24.95 -8.39
C LEU A 174 -1.64 25.36 -9.76
N LEU A 175 -1.29 24.64 -10.82
CA LEU A 175 -1.88 24.81 -12.15
C LEU A 175 -3.05 23.87 -12.39
N PHE A 176 -2.82 22.58 -12.19
CA PHE A 176 -3.80 21.54 -12.50
C PHE A 176 -3.82 20.47 -11.42
N GLU A 177 -4.97 19.82 -11.29
CA GLU A 177 -5.21 18.73 -10.36
C GLU A 177 -6.06 17.66 -11.05
N VAL A 178 -5.62 16.41 -10.95
CA VAL A 178 -6.28 15.27 -11.58
C VAL A 178 -6.45 14.15 -10.56
N GLU A 179 -7.70 13.74 -10.35
CA GLU A 179 -8.08 12.67 -9.41
C GLU A 179 -7.72 11.27 -9.96
N THR A 180 -6.98 10.49 -9.18
CA THR A 180 -6.54 9.13 -9.53
C THR A 180 -7.35 8.03 -8.85
N GLY A 181 -8.01 8.33 -7.73
CA GLY A 181 -8.86 7.41 -6.96
C GLY A 181 -8.16 6.66 -5.83
N ALA A 182 -6.82 6.79 -5.70
CA ALA A 182 -6.03 6.22 -4.61
C ALA A 182 -4.69 6.96 -4.48
N PRO A 183 -4.05 6.96 -3.28
CA PRO A 183 -2.78 7.65 -3.04
C PRO A 183 -1.76 7.36 -4.15
N VAL A 184 -1.20 8.39 -4.78
CA VAL A 184 -0.24 8.24 -5.88
C VAL A 184 1.15 8.05 -5.29
N THR A 185 1.73 6.87 -5.49
CA THR A 185 3.03 6.50 -4.91
C THR A 185 4.17 6.64 -5.89
N ALA A 186 3.97 6.40 -7.18
CA ALA A 186 5.05 6.45 -8.18
C ALA A 186 4.65 7.25 -9.41
N LEU A 187 5.59 8.00 -9.98
CA LEU A 187 5.42 8.75 -11.21
C LEU A 187 6.54 8.41 -12.22
N LYS A 188 6.21 8.38 -13.51
CA LYS A 188 7.21 8.31 -14.60
C LYS A 188 6.72 9.05 -15.83
N ARG A 189 7.59 9.83 -16.48
CA ARG A 189 7.29 10.40 -17.79
C ARG A 189 7.19 9.28 -18.83
N TYR A 190 6.09 9.23 -19.57
CA TYR A 190 5.95 8.36 -20.73
C TYR A 190 6.47 9.08 -21.97
N SER A 191 7.37 8.44 -22.72
CA SER A 191 7.93 9.03 -23.93
C SER A 191 6.83 9.18 -24.99
N THR A 192 6.43 10.41 -25.28
CA THR A 192 5.71 10.76 -26.50
C THR A 192 6.74 11.22 -27.54
N LYS A 193 6.47 11.01 -28.83
CA LYS A 193 7.35 11.47 -29.93
C LYS A 193 7.81 12.91 -29.66
N GLU A 194 9.11 13.20 -29.82
CA GLU A 194 9.84 14.41 -29.36
C GLU A 194 9.21 15.78 -29.72
N ASN A 195 8.17 15.84 -30.55
CA ASN A 195 7.46 17.05 -30.96
C ASN A 195 6.00 17.14 -30.48
N SER A 196 5.57 16.28 -29.55
CA SER A 196 4.24 16.36 -28.95
C SER A 196 4.17 17.51 -27.94
N LYS A 197 3.23 18.44 -28.15
CA LYS A 197 2.86 19.45 -27.12
C LYS A 197 2.22 18.81 -25.89
N ASP A 198 1.65 17.62 -26.07
CA ASP A 198 1.00 16.87 -25.02
C ASP A 198 2.03 15.94 -24.36
N ARG A 199 2.13 16.00 -23.03
CA ARG A 199 3.05 15.18 -22.25
C ARG A 199 2.27 14.20 -21.41
N THR A 200 2.62 12.92 -21.53
CA THR A 200 1.95 11.86 -20.78
C THR A 200 2.82 11.42 -19.61
N TYR A 201 2.21 11.32 -18.44
CA TYR A 201 2.82 10.83 -17.21
C TYR A 201 2.07 9.59 -16.74
N LEU A 202 2.82 8.55 -16.40
CA LEU A 202 2.29 7.36 -15.75
C LEU A 202 2.28 7.58 -14.24
N TYR A 203 1.25 7.09 -13.58
CA TYR A 203 1.16 7.08 -12.13
C TYR A 203 0.82 5.69 -11.61
N GLY A 204 1.45 5.30 -10.50
CA GLY A 204 1.15 4.11 -9.74
C GLY A 204 0.54 4.49 -8.39
N THR A 205 -0.35 3.65 -7.87
CA THR A 205 -1.09 3.94 -6.64
C THR A 205 -0.74 2.99 -5.50
N ALA A 206 -1.02 3.41 -4.27
CA ALA A 206 -0.84 2.60 -3.05
C ALA A 206 -1.75 1.36 -3.01
N SER A 207 -2.91 1.40 -3.68
CA SER A 207 -3.78 0.24 -3.83
C SER A 207 -3.32 -0.72 -4.93
N GLY A 208 -2.28 -0.38 -5.70
CA GLY A 208 -1.71 -1.21 -6.75
C GLY A 208 -2.27 -0.99 -8.15
N GLY A 209 -3.15 0.01 -8.34
CA GLY A 209 -3.60 0.47 -9.65
C GLY A 209 -2.54 1.28 -10.39
N LEU A 210 -2.66 1.36 -11.71
CA LEU A 210 -1.79 2.10 -12.63
C LEU A 210 -2.66 3.01 -13.51
N GLY A 211 -2.17 4.17 -13.91
CA GLY A 211 -2.88 5.01 -14.88
C GLY A 211 -2.00 6.02 -15.57
N SER A 212 -2.60 6.82 -16.45
CA SER A 212 -1.93 7.90 -17.15
C SER A 212 -2.64 9.25 -16.96
N VAL A 213 -1.86 10.32 -16.99
CA VAL A 213 -2.32 11.70 -17.03
C VAL A 213 -1.60 12.40 -18.18
N THR A 214 -2.36 13.02 -19.07
CA THR A 214 -1.82 13.84 -20.16
C THR A 214 -1.96 15.30 -19.79
N VAL A 215 -0.87 16.04 -19.84
CA VAL A 215 -0.81 17.46 -19.51
C VAL A 215 -0.35 18.24 -20.73
N ASP A 216 -1.04 19.33 -21.01
CA ASP A 216 -0.65 20.34 -21.99
C ASP A 216 -0.55 21.72 -21.32
N SER A 217 -0.27 22.76 -22.11
CA SER A 217 -0.13 24.13 -21.58
C SER A 217 -1.40 24.74 -20.96
N SER A 218 -2.56 24.13 -21.19
CA SER A 218 -3.89 24.66 -20.87
C SER A 218 -4.72 23.76 -19.96
N GLN A 219 -4.49 22.45 -19.94
CA GLN A 219 -5.25 21.49 -19.14
C GLN A 219 -4.43 20.25 -18.75
N ALA A 220 -4.90 19.55 -17.72
CA ALA A 220 -4.49 18.19 -17.41
C ALA A 220 -5.71 17.26 -17.53
N LYS A 221 -5.55 16.14 -18.24
CA LYS A 221 -6.60 15.16 -18.51
C LYS A 221 -6.19 13.79 -18.01
N LYS A 222 -7.12 13.13 -17.30
CA LYS A 222 -6.98 11.72 -16.94
C LYS A 222 -7.05 10.87 -18.20
N GLY A 223 -6.06 10.01 -18.40
CA GLY A 223 -6.03 9.01 -19.45
C GLY A 223 -6.65 7.69 -19.00
N TRP A 224 -6.08 6.58 -19.45
CA TRP A 224 -6.52 5.24 -19.04
C TRP A 224 -6.17 4.93 -17.59
N THR A 225 -6.92 4.02 -16.99
CA THR A 225 -6.67 3.48 -15.64
C THR A 225 -6.81 1.97 -15.64
N LEU A 226 -5.84 1.30 -15.04
CA LEU A 226 -5.89 -0.11 -14.69
C LEU A 226 -6.20 -0.24 -13.19
N PRO A 227 -7.22 -1.04 -12.81
CA PRO A 227 -7.51 -1.32 -11.42
C PRO A 227 -6.33 -2.08 -10.77
N PRO A 228 -6.31 -2.14 -9.43
CA PRO A 228 -5.38 -2.97 -8.67
C PRO A 228 -5.26 -4.41 -9.22
N SER A 229 -4.05 -4.97 -9.16
CA SER A 229 -3.88 -6.41 -9.37
C SER A 229 -4.41 -7.21 -8.17
N GLU A 230 -4.58 -8.53 -8.36
CA GLU A 230 -5.05 -9.49 -7.35
C GLU A 230 -4.37 -9.38 -5.97
N THR A 231 -3.11 -8.91 -5.88
CA THR A 231 -2.36 -8.82 -4.63
C THR A 231 -2.51 -7.51 -3.85
N LEU A 232 -3.26 -6.52 -4.37
CA LEU A 232 -3.52 -5.21 -3.73
C LEU A 232 -2.26 -4.51 -3.19
N SER A 233 -1.14 -4.66 -3.91
CA SER A 233 0.18 -4.20 -3.50
C SER A 233 0.57 -2.89 -4.18
N ALA A 234 1.04 -1.93 -3.38
CA ALA A 234 1.46 -0.61 -3.81
C ALA A 234 2.51 -0.66 -4.92
N VAL A 235 2.37 0.24 -5.91
CA VAL A 235 3.39 0.44 -6.94
C VAL A 235 4.49 1.33 -6.37
N ASN A 236 5.69 0.78 -6.16
CA ASN A 236 6.81 1.52 -5.60
C ASN A 236 7.61 2.27 -6.68
N CYS A 237 7.77 1.69 -7.87
CA CYS A 237 8.55 2.30 -8.95
C CYS A 237 8.03 1.91 -10.33
N ILE A 238 8.20 2.83 -11.29
CA ILE A 238 7.81 2.65 -12.70
C ILE A 238 9.04 2.98 -13.56
N SER A 239 9.34 2.13 -14.54
CA SER A 239 10.32 2.41 -15.57
C SER A 239 9.81 1.98 -16.95
N LEU A 240 10.54 2.35 -18.00
CA LEU A 240 10.19 2.07 -19.39
C LEU A 240 11.24 1.17 -20.02
N TRP A 241 10.77 0.13 -20.69
CA TRP A 241 11.61 -0.78 -21.47
C TRP A 241 11.36 -0.53 -22.95
N ASN A 242 12.40 -0.09 -23.64
CA ASN A 242 12.33 0.35 -25.03
C ASN A 242 11.96 -0.84 -25.92
N ASN A 243 10.91 -0.65 -26.70
CA ASN A 243 10.53 -1.58 -27.73
C ASN A 243 10.89 -1.02 -29.12
N PRO A 244 11.91 -1.55 -29.82
CA PRO A 244 12.32 -1.03 -31.11
C PRO A 244 11.26 -1.09 -32.21
N THR A 245 10.27 -1.98 -32.06
CA THR A 245 9.23 -2.23 -33.07
C THR A 245 7.91 -1.53 -32.77
N GLY A 246 7.79 -0.85 -31.62
CA GLY A 246 6.51 -0.33 -31.14
C GLY A 246 6.65 0.67 -29.99
N PRO A 247 5.56 0.92 -29.24
CA PRO A 247 5.61 1.77 -28.07
C PRO A 247 6.38 1.07 -26.93
N ASP A 248 7.06 1.88 -26.10
CA ASP A 248 7.80 1.38 -24.94
C ASP A 248 6.89 0.60 -23.99
N HIS A 249 7.41 -0.53 -23.50
CA HIS A 249 6.79 -1.33 -22.47
C HIS A 249 6.92 -0.64 -21.11
N ILE A 250 5.92 -0.84 -20.27
CA ILE A 250 5.85 -0.28 -18.92
C ILE A 250 6.24 -1.35 -17.92
N VAL A 251 7.28 -1.10 -17.14
CA VAL A 251 7.77 -2.01 -16.11
C VAL A 251 7.43 -1.43 -14.74
N ILE A 252 6.81 -2.22 -13.87
CA ILE A 252 6.44 -1.78 -12.52
C ILE A 252 7.00 -2.72 -11.46
N GLY A 253 7.61 -2.12 -10.43
CA GLY A 253 8.05 -2.81 -9.22
C GLY A 253 7.08 -2.55 -8.07
N ARG A 254 6.61 -3.62 -7.42
CA ARG A 254 5.63 -3.56 -6.34
C ARG A 254 6.25 -3.88 -4.98
N ASP A 255 5.51 -3.53 -3.95
CA ASP A 255 5.94 -3.71 -2.55
C ASP A 255 5.88 -5.14 -2.01
N ASP A 256 5.14 -6.01 -2.66
CA ASP A 256 5.07 -7.45 -2.39
C ASP A 256 6.14 -8.24 -3.16
N GLY A 257 7.00 -7.55 -3.91
CA GLY A 257 8.06 -8.14 -4.71
C GLY A 257 7.64 -8.58 -6.09
N LEU A 258 6.41 -8.31 -6.51
CA LEU A 258 5.99 -8.54 -7.89
C LEU A 258 6.59 -7.49 -8.84
N LEU A 259 7.21 -7.99 -9.90
CA LEU A 259 7.65 -7.26 -11.08
C LEU A 259 6.68 -7.57 -12.21
N ASP A 260 5.93 -6.58 -12.67
CA ASP A 260 5.02 -6.72 -13.81
C ASP A 260 5.55 -5.93 -15.01
N VAL A 261 5.43 -6.53 -16.21
CA VAL A 261 5.73 -5.87 -17.48
C VAL A 261 4.46 -5.79 -18.30
N TYR A 262 4.17 -4.59 -18.82
CA TYR A 262 3.00 -4.31 -19.64
C TYR A 262 3.42 -3.81 -21.02
N ALA A 263 2.77 -4.35 -22.07
CA ALA A 263 2.80 -3.75 -23.39
C ALA A 263 1.81 -2.59 -23.46
N ALA A 264 2.28 -1.43 -23.91
CA ALA A 264 1.40 -0.31 -24.22
C ALA A 264 0.41 -0.68 -25.33
N GLY A 265 -0.79 -0.11 -25.28
CA GLY A 265 -1.78 -0.28 -26.33
C GLY A 265 -1.36 0.38 -27.64
N ASP A 266 -2.07 0.07 -28.72
CA ASP A 266 -1.77 0.62 -30.05
C ASP A 266 -2.10 2.13 -30.11
N THR A 267 -2.97 2.59 -29.21
CA THR A 267 -3.31 4.01 -29.05
C THR A 267 -3.03 4.52 -27.64
N PRO A 268 -2.73 5.83 -27.45
CA PRO A 268 -2.51 6.42 -26.11
C PRO A 268 -3.71 6.32 -25.16
N LEU A 269 -4.90 6.03 -25.68
CA LEU A 269 -6.15 5.90 -24.92
C LEU A 269 -6.38 4.46 -24.44
N GLU A 270 -5.73 3.48 -25.05
CA GLU A 270 -5.89 2.08 -24.69
C GLU A 270 -5.08 1.73 -23.44
N PRO A 271 -5.67 1.00 -22.47
CA PRO A 271 -4.95 0.54 -21.32
C PRO A 271 -3.90 -0.50 -21.73
N PRO A 272 -2.72 -0.51 -21.10
CA PRO A 272 -1.67 -1.43 -21.44
C PRO A 272 -2.00 -2.85 -20.97
N ARG A 273 -1.49 -3.87 -21.65
CA ARG A 273 -1.73 -5.29 -21.36
C ARG A 273 -0.53 -5.91 -20.67
N ARG A 274 -0.74 -6.63 -19.55
CA ARG A 274 0.34 -7.36 -18.88
C ARG A 274 0.85 -8.51 -19.75
N ILE A 275 2.16 -8.57 -19.97
CA ILE A 275 2.85 -9.58 -20.79
C ILE A 275 3.81 -10.47 -19.98
N SER A 276 4.23 -10.03 -18.80
CA SER A 276 5.08 -10.84 -17.92
C SER A 276 4.87 -10.46 -16.45
N ARG A 277 5.12 -11.43 -15.56
CA ARG A 277 5.05 -11.28 -14.11
C ARG A 277 6.07 -12.20 -13.45
N VAL A 278 6.90 -11.64 -12.57
CA VAL A 278 7.89 -12.39 -11.79
C VAL A 278 7.84 -11.93 -10.34
N ASN A 279 8.01 -12.84 -9.37
CA ASN A 279 8.14 -12.48 -7.96
C ASN A 279 9.60 -12.55 -7.52
N VAL A 280 10.10 -11.47 -6.93
CA VAL A 280 11.46 -11.35 -6.39
C VAL A 280 11.56 -11.89 -4.96
N GLY A 281 10.44 -11.93 -4.23
CA GLY A 281 10.31 -12.42 -2.86
C GLY A 281 10.45 -11.36 -1.76
N GLU A 282 10.73 -10.11 -2.13
CA GLU A 282 10.94 -8.96 -1.23
C GLU A 282 10.46 -7.67 -1.89
N SER A 283 10.14 -6.64 -1.10
CA SER A 283 9.70 -5.35 -1.63
C SER A 283 10.73 -4.75 -2.58
N ILE A 284 10.30 -4.39 -3.80
CA ILE A 284 11.11 -3.69 -4.79
C ILE A 284 11.11 -2.20 -4.42
N GLN A 285 12.26 -1.65 -4.05
CA GLN A 285 12.38 -0.28 -3.55
C GLN A 285 12.65 0.73 -4.68
N ALA A 286 13.51 0.35 -5.62
CA ALA A 286 13.80 1.13 -6.82
C ALA A 286 14.19 0.22 -7.98
N MET A 287 14.02 0.74 -9.18
CA MET A 287 14.24 0.02 -10.41
C MET A 287 14.55 1.00 -11.54
N ASP A 288 15.39 0.55 -12.46
CA ASP A 288 15.65 1.24 -13.71
C ASP A 288 15.89 0.22 -14.83
N VAL A 289 15.89 0.68 -16.08
CA VAL A 289 15.97 -0.19 -17.26
C VAL A 289 17.06 0.31 -18.19
N GLY A 290 17.99 -0.57 -18.55
CA GLY A 290 19.17 -0.22 -19.32
C GLY A 290 20.12 -1.40 -19.52
N MET A 291 21.38 -1.16 -19.86
CA MET A 291 22.37 -2.20 -20.17
C MET A 291 23.37 -2.33 -19.01
N ALA A 292 23.11 -3.13 -17.99
CA ALA A 292 23.99 -3.21 -16.80
C ALA A 292 25.03 -4.34 -16.89
N LEU A 293 24.69 -5.45 -17.54
CA LEU A 293 25.55 -6.60 -17.76
C LEU A 293 26.09 -6.66 -19.19
N GLU A 294 27.10 -7.49 -19.39
CA GLU A 294 27.59 -7.82 -20.73
C GLU A 294 26.53 -8.64 -21.47
N GLY A 295 25.80 -8.01 -22.40
CA GLY A 295 24.73 -8.66 -23.16
C GLY A 295 24.20 -7.82 -24.32
N GLU A 296 23.40 -8.47 -25.18
CA GLU A 296 22.66 -7.81 -26.26
C GLU A 296 21.23 -7.55 -25.82
N GLY A 297 20.95 -6.38 -25.25
CA GLY A 297 19.59 -5.96 -24.90
C GLY A 297 19.52 -5.10 -23.65
N GLN A 298 18.36 -4.47 -23.46
CA GLN A 298 18.03 -3.81 -22.20
C GLN A 298 17.61 -4.84 -21.15
N GLU A 299 17.93 -4.53 -19.91
CA GLU A 299 17.75 -5.34 -18.73
C GLU A 299 17.03 -4.51 -17.67
N ILE A 300 16.24 -5.18 -16.85
CA ILE A 300 15.57 -4.54 -15.71
C ILE A 300 16.48 -4.72 -14.50
N VAL A 301 16.95 -3.62 -13.94
CA VAL A 301 17.82 -3.59 -12.76
C VAL A 301 17.01 -3.07 -11.59
N LEU A 302 16.98 -3.82 -10.50
CA LEU A 302 16.22 -3.43 -9.31
C LEU A 302 16.98 -3.71 -8.02
N VAL A 303 16.56 -3.03 -6.96
CA VAL A 303 17.05 -3.24 -5.59
C VAL A 303 15.89 -3.56 -4.65
N THR A 304 16.07 -4.58 -3.82
CA THR A 304 15.08 -4.99 -2.81
C THR A 304 15.33 -4.31 -1.46
N HIS A 305 14.36 -4.41 -0.55
CA HIS A 305 14.48 -3.86 0.81
C HIS A 305 15.70 -4.37 1.59
N SER A 306 16.06 -5.65 1.44
CA SER A 306 17.26 -6.21 2.10
C SER A 306 18.59 -5.79 1.44
N GLY A 307 18.54 -5.04 0.33
CA GLY A 307 19.71 -4.59 -0.42
C GLY A 307 20.17 -5.53 -1.53
N LYS A 308 19.36 -6.50 -1.97
CA LYS A 308 19.72 -7.37 -3.10
C LYS A 308 19.58 -6.59 -4.40
N ILE A 309 20.66 -6.52 -5.17
CA ILE A 309 20.64 -5.99 -6.53
C ILE A 309 20.40 -7.15 -7.49
N VAL A 310 19.24 -7.11 -8.15
CA VAL A 310 18.78 -8.16 -9.06
C VAL A 310 18.67 -7.58 -10.45
N VAL A 311 19.19 -8.30 -11.44
CA VAL A 311 19.07 -7.98 -12.86
C VAL A 311 18.24 -9.05 -13.53
N PHE A 312 17.25 -8.61 -14.30
CA PHE A 312 16.47 -9.47 -15.18
C PHE A 312 16.89 -9.19 -16.62
N SER A 313 17.61 -10.14 -17.21
CA SER A 313 18.02 -10.12 -18.61
C SER A 313 17.00 -10.93 -19.42
N GLY A 314 16.45 -10.38 -20.50
CA GLY A 314 15.39 -11.08 -21.25
C GLY A 314 14.65 -10.19 -22.25
N GLY A 315 13.79 -10.80 -23.08
CA GLY A 315 13.07 -10.14 -24.18
C GLY A 315 12.85 -10.99 -25.44
N ARG A 316 13.13 -12.30 -25.43
CA ARG A 316 12.92 -13.17 -26.60
C ARG A 316 11.50 -13.77 -26.57
N PRO A 317 10.73 -13.72 -27.67
CA PRO A 317 9.43 -14.39 -27.76
C PRO A 317 9.56 -15.90 -27.53
N VAL A 318 8.59 -16.49 -26.84
CA VAL A 318 8.46 -17.94 -26.63
C VAL A 318 7.97 -18.60 -27.94
N GLU A 319 8.80 -18.71 -28.97
CA GLU A 319 8.54 -19.65 -30.06
C GLU A 319 9.79 -20.47 -30.42
N LEU A 320 9.57 -21.78 -30.56
CA LEU A 320 10.50 -22.89 -30.88
C LEU A 320 11.23 -23.59 -29.72
N ILE A 321 10.59 -23.74 -28.55
CA ILE A 321 10.86 -24.91 -27.69
C ILE A 321 9.65 -25.84 -27.76
N GLY A 322 9.55 -26.56 -28.88
CA GLY A 322 8.75 -27.79 -28.99
C GLY A 322 9.39 -28.92 -28.20
N SER A 323 9.73 -28.69 -26.93
CA SER A 323 10.28 -29.70 -26.03
C SER A 323 9.47 -29.67 -24.74
N LYS A 324 8.95 -30.84 -24.39
CA LYS A 324 8.18 -31.13 -23.17
C LYS A 324 8.75 -30.42 -21.92
N PRO A 325 7.91 -30.06 -20.94
CA PRO A 325 8.39 -29.57 -19.66
C PRO A 325 9.29 -30.63 -19.02
N ASN A 326 10.39 -30.20 -18.39
CA ASN A 326 11.45 -31.00 -17.77
C ASN A 326 12.56 -31.55 -18.68
N THR A 327 13.31 -30.68 -19.35
CA THR A 327 14.74 -30.95 -19.56
C THR A 327 15.54 -29.66 -19.48
N PHE A 328 16.00 -29.32 -18.27
CA PHE A 328 17.17 -28.47 -18.13
C PHE A 328 18.31 -29.15 -18.89
N VAL A 329 18.61 -28.69 -20.10
CA VAL A 329 19.90 -29.00 -20.73
C VAL A 329 20.93 -28.23 -19.90
N SER A 330 21.43 -28.88 -18.85
CA SER A 330 22.45 -28.33 -17.98
C SER A 330 23.70 -28.12 -18.80
N ASN A 331 23.92 -26.89 -19.26
CA ASN A 331 25.16 -26.51 -19.93
C ASN A 331 26.34 -26.82 -18.97
N PRO A 332 27.29 -27.70 -19.31
CA PRO A 332 28.34 -28.14 -18.41
C PRO A 332 29.16 -26.99 -17.82
N LEU A 333 29.34 -25.91 -18.59
CA LEU A 333 30.06 -24.70 -18.18
C LEU A 333 29.33 -23.91 -17.09
N VAL A 334 28.00 -23.81 -17.18
CA VAL A 334 27.17 -23.14 -16.16
C VAL A 334 27.17 -23.96 -14.87
N LYS A 335 27.14 -25.30 -14.99
CA LYS A 335 27.24 -26.20 -13.85
C LYS A 335 28.60 -26.08 -13.15
N GLU A 336 29.70 -26.03 -13.91
CA GLU A 336 31.04 -25.86 -13.34
C GLU A 336 31.22 -24.50 -12.63
N GLN A 337 30.68 -23.41 -13.20
CA GLN A 337 30.67 -22.10 -12.55
C GLN A 337 29.84 -22.10 -11.27
N ASN A 338 28.66 -22.71 -11.29
CA ASN A 338 27.82 -22.86 -10.10
C ASN A 338 28.52 -23.69 -9.02
N ASP A 339 29.16 -24.80 -9.38
CA ASP A 339 29.91 -25.63 -8.43
C ASP A 339 31.09 -24.87 -7.81
N LYS A 340 31.80 -24.05 -8.59
CA LYS A 340 32.86 -23.16 -8.06
C LYS A 340 32.29 -22.12 -7.10
N ARG A 341 31.17 -21.48 -7.45
CA ARG A 341 30.49 -20.49 -6.59
C ARG A 341 30.00 -21.13 -5.29
N ILE A 342 29.39 -22.33 -5.36
CA ILE A 342 28.93 -23.09 -4.19
C ILE A 342 30.11 -23.45 -3.28
N LYS A 343 31.23 -23.92 -3.84
CA LYS A 343 32.44 -24.22 -3.04
C LYS A 343 33.00 -22.98 -2.35
N GLY A 344 33.04 -21.84 -3.05
CA GLY A 344 33.44 -20.55 -2.48
C GLY A 344 32.55 -20.15 -1.31
N LEU A 345 31.23 -20.15 -1.51
CA LEU A 345 30.24 -19.83 -0.49
C LEU A 345 30.36 -20.74 0.74
N ARG A 346 30.56 -22.06 0.55
CA ARG A 346 30.75 -22.99 1.68
C ARG A 346 31.97 -22.64 2.52
N SER A 347 33.10 -22.32 1.90
CA SER A 347 34.31 -21.91 2.62
C SER A 347 34.12 -20.58 3.36
N GLU A 348 33.40 -19.64 2.77
CA GLU A 348 33.08 -18.37 3.41
C GLU A 348 32.15 -18.58 4.62
N LEU A 349 31.12 -19.42 4.47
CA LEU A 349 30.17 -19.78 5.52
C LEU A 349 30.86 -20.43 6.72
N GLU A 350 31.80 -21.34 6.49
CA GLU A 350 32.63 -21.94 7.54
C GLU A 350 33.46 -20.89 8.31
N LYS A 351 34.17 -20.01 7.58
CA LYS A 351 34.94 -18.91 8.18
C LYS A 351 34.05 -17.93 8.97
N LEU A 352 32.87 -17.62 8.47
CA LEU A 352 31.90 -16.75 9.13
C LEU A 352 31.31 -17.42 10.37
N ALA A 353 30.98 -18.71 10.31
CA ALA A 353 30.48 -19.48 11.45
C ALA A 353 31.50 -19.48 12.61
N ASP A 354 32.77 -19.73 12.31
CA ASP A 354 33.85 -19.67 13.30
C ASP A 354 34.01 -18.29 13.94
N LYS A 355 33.90 -17.22 13.13
CA LYS A 355 33.95 -15.84 13.63
C LYS A 355 32.76 -15.52 14.53
N VAL A 356 31.56 -15.94 14.14
CA VAL A 356 30.32 -15.75 14.91
C VAL A 356 30.40 -16.51 16.24
N GLU A 357 30.90 -17.74 16.25
CA GLU A 357 31.00 -18.52 17.49
C GLU A 357 32.00 -17.90 18.46
N LYS A 358 33.17 -17.46 17.97
CA LYS A 358 34.13 -16.70 18.78
C LYS A 358 33.51 -15.41 19.32
N ALA A 359 32.73 -14.70 18.50
CA ALA A 359 32.04 -13.48 18.92
C ALA A 359 30.95 -13.76 19.97
N LYS A 360 30.17 -14.85 19.85
CA LYS A 360 29.18 -15.28 20.83
C LYS A 360 29.81 -15.60 22.18
N VAL A 361 30.92 -16.35 22.20
CA VAL A 361 31.65 -16.65 23.45
C VAL A 361 32.17 -15.36 24.09
N LYS A 362 32.71 -14.43 23.29
CA LYS A 362 33.15 -13.12 23.79
C LYS A 362 31.98 -12.31 24.34
N TYR A 363 30.86 -12.26 23.62
CA TYR A 363 29.65 -11.56 24.03
C TYR A 363 29.06 -12.13 25.33
N GLY A 364 28.99 -13.45 25.48
CA GLY A 364 28.50 -14.10 26.70
C GLY A 364 29.36 -13.85 27.94
N LYS A 365 30.63 -13.44 27.76
CA LYS A 365 31.48 -12.95 28.86
C LYS A 365 31.16 -11.49 29.19
N LEU A 366 31.07 -10.62 28.17
CA LEU A 366 30.76 -9.19 28.34
C LEU A 366 29.34 -8.92 28.85
N SER A 367 28.35 -9.74 28.46
CA SER A 367 26.94 -9.53 28.81
C SER A 367 26.64 -9.70 30.30
N LYS A 368 27.59 -10.24 31.08
CA LYS A 368 27.49 -10.31 32.55
C LYS A 368 27.85 -9.00 33.24
N GLU A 369 28.61 -8.12 32.57
CA GLU A 369 29.15 -6.89 33.12
C GLU A 369 28.54 -5.63 32.50
N MET A 370 28.00 -5.73 31.28
CA MET A 370 27.46 -4.61 30.51
C MET A 370 26.07 -4.91 29.96
N VAL A 371 25.23 -3.87 29.89
CA VAL A 371 23.93 -3.93 29.23
C VAL A 371 24.13 -4.07 27.72
N ALA A 372 23.46 -5.05 27.13
CA ALA A 372 23.46 -5.29 25.69
C ALA A 372 22.93 -4.07 24.92
N VAL A 373 23.67 -3.62 23.90
CA VAL A 373 23.17 -2.63 22.95
C VAL A 373 22.16 -3.31 22.03
N VAL A 374 20.94 -2.75 21.95
CA VAL A 374 19.86 -3.25 21.09
C VAL A 374 20.28 -3.12 19.62
N PRO A 375 20.14 -4.18 18.80
CA PRO A 375 20.38 -4.09 17.37
C PRO A 375 19.49 -3.02 16.73
N GLN A 376 20.10 -2.05 16.05
CA GLN A 376 19.38 -1.06 15.27
C GLN A 376 19.17 -1.60 13.86
N TYR A 377 18.05 -2.28 13.65
CA TYR A 377 17.47 -2.49 12.32
C TYR A 377 16.22 -1.63 12.18
N LYS A 378 15.76 -1.41 10.96
CA LYS A 378 14.52 -0.68 10.70
C LYS A 378 13.44 -1.68 10.31
N VAL A 379 12.28 -1.61 10.97
CA VAL A 379 11.10 -2.37 10.59
C VAL A 379 10.35 -1.59 9.52
N ASN A 380 10.28 -2.12 8.31
CA ASN A 380 9.37 -1.63 7.28
C ASN A 380 7.98 -2.21 7.55
N HIS A 381 6.98 -1.37 7.71
CA HIS A 381 5.61 -1.82 7.94
C HIS A 381 4.62 -0.99 7.14
N LYS A 382 3.52 -1.62 6.75
CA LYS A 382 2.39 -0.97 6.08
C LYS A 382 1.09 -1.44 6.68
N PHE A 383 0.15 -0.51 6.82
CA PHE A 383 -1.19 -0.78 7.29
C PHE A 383 -2.18 -0.06 6.37
N TRP A 384 -2.97 -0.81 5.61
CA TRP A 384 -3.89 -0.26 4.64
C TRP A 384 -5.18 -1.07 4.57
N PHE A 385 -6.22 -0.45 4.05
CA PHE A 385 -7.54 -1.06 4.00
C PHE A 385 -7.79 -1.73 2.64
N ASP A 386 -8.15 -3.01 2.68
CA ASP A 386 -8.68 -3.72 1.52
C ASP A 386 -10.20 -3.48 1.44
N ALA A 387 -10.60 -2.60 0.51
CA ALA A 387 -12.00 -2.21 0.34
C ALA A 387 -12.89 -3.31 -0.26
N GLU A 388 -12.32 -4.29 -0.95
CA GLU A 388 -13.06 -5.43 -1.50
C GLU A 388 -13.28 -6.50 -0.43
N GLY A 389 -12.21 -6.85 0.30
CA GLY A 389 -12.26 -7.79 1.42
C GLY A 389 -12.90 -7.25 2.69
N GLY A 390 -12.99 -5.91 2.84
CA GLY A 390 -13.54 -5.25 4.02
C GLY A 390 -12.69 -5.47 5.28
N VAL A 391 -11.37 -5.61 5.12
CA VAL A 391 -10.40 -5.97 6.17
C VAL A 391 -9.15 -5.10 6.06
N TRP A 392 -8.48 -4.84 7.19
CA TRP A 392 -7.18 -4.18 7.17
C TRP A 392 -6.06 -5.19 6.91
N LEU A 393 -5.07 -4.80 6.13
CA LEU A 393 -3.87 -5.58 5.87
C LEU A 393 -2.70 -4.95 6.61
N PHE A 394 -2.05 -5.75 7.45
CA PHE A 394 -0.80 -5.40 8.11
C PHE A 394 0.34 -6.17 7.46
N SER A 395 1.29 -5.45 6.87
CA SER A 395 2.52 -6.02 6.35
C SER A 395 3.70 -5.59 7.20
N VAL A 396 4.62 -6.51 7.43
CA VAL A 396 5.90 -6.25 8.09
C VAL A 396 7.02 -6.87 7.28
N GLU A 397 8.14 -6.16 7.20
CA GLU A 397 9.33 -6.56 6.47
C GLU A 397 10.60 -6.13 7.23
N LEU A 398 11.59 -7.00 7.21
CA LEU A 398 12.91 -6.81 7.81
C LEU A 398 14.01 -7.10 6.79
N PRO A 399 15.23 -6.55 6.96
CA PRO A 399 16.37 -6.94 6.13
C PRO A 399 16.92 -8.35 6.45
N MET A 400 16.40 -9.00 7.49
CA MET A 400 16.73 -10.36 7.88
C MET A 400 15.45 -11.19 8.09
N PRO A 401 15.55 -12.54 8.09
CA PRO A 401 14.36 -13.38 8.20
C PRO A 401 13.59 -13.13 9.49
N LEU A 402 12.27 -13.15 9.39
CA LEU A 402 11.34 -13.05 10.52
C LEU A 402 11.26 -14.40 11.25
N ASP A 403 11.19 -14.37 12.57
CA ASP A 403 10.90 -15.55 13.41
C ASP A 403 9.42 -15.55 13.80
N SER A 404 8.95 -14.44 14.37
CA SER A 404 7.57 -14.30 14.83
C SER A 404 7.16 -12.84 14.97
N VAL A 405 5.85 -12.62 14.95
CA VAL A 405 5.22 -11.33 15.25
C VAL A 405 4.19 -11.56 16.36
N LEU A 406 4.32 -10.88 17.49
CA LEU A 406 3.30 -10.92 18.54
C LEU A 406 2.40 -9.71 18.41
N PHE A 407 1.12 -9.89 18.68
CA PHE A 407 0.10 -8.86 18.58
C PHE A 407 -0.53 -8.63 19.94
N GLN A 408 -0.63 -7.37 20.35
CA GLN A 408 -1.39 -6.92 21.50
C GLN A 408 -2.28 -5.77 21.05
N SER A 409 -3.54 -5.74 21.46
CA SER A 409 -4.44 -4.62 21.15
C SER A 409 -5.36 -4.30 22.31
N ASN A 410 -5.63 -3.01 22.48
CA ASN A 410 -6.68 -2.52 23.36
C ASN A 410 -7.98 -2.15 22.63
N VAL A 411 -8.16 -2.65 21.41
CA VAL A 411 -9.40 -2.48 20.65
C VAL A 411 -10.32 -3.68 20.85
N PRO A 412 -11.50 -3.52 21.49
CA PRO A 412 -12.45 -4.61 21.66
C PRO A 412 -12.94 -5.18 20.32
N GLY A 413 -12.95 -6.50 20.20
CA GLY A 413 -13.46 -7.19 19.02
C GLY A 413 -12.51 -7.17 17.81
N LEU A 414 -11.28 -6.68 17.97
CA LEU A 414 -10.22 -6.81 16.98
C LEU A 414 -9.70 -8.25 16.93
N THR A 415 -9.52 -8.79 15.74
CA THR A 415 -8.91 -10.11 15.53
C THR A 415 -7.87 -10.07 14.43
N VAL A 416 -6.78 -10.82 14.60
CA VAL A 416 -5.74 -10.99 13.57
C VAL A 416 -5.79 -12.41 13.03
N SER A 417 -5.67 -12.56 11.71
CA SER A 417 -5.63 -13.86 11.03
C SER A 417 -4.56 -13.89 9.94
N ASP A 418 -4.17 -15.11 9.53
CA ASP A 418 -3.15 -15.31 8.49
C ASP A 418 -3.63 -14.78 7.13
N PHE A 419 -2.77 -14.06 6.43
CA PHE A 419 -3.01 -13.73 5.03
C PHE A 419 -2.84 -14.96 4.14
N ASP A 420 -1.74 -15.68 4.32
CA ASP A 420 -1.42 -16.94 3.66
C ASP A 420 -1.07 -18.01 4.70
N LYS A 421 -1.94 -19.03 4.80
CA LYS A 421 -1.80 -20.14 5.75
C LYS A 421 -0.57 -21.02 5.48
N SER A 422 0.05 -20.92 4.30
CA SER A 422 1.29 -21.63 4.00
C SER A 422 2.52 -20.92 4.57
N ALA A 423 2.47 -19.60 4.71
CA ALA A 423 3.62 -18.78 5.15
C ALA A 423 3.66 -18.55 6.66
N SER A 424 2.49 -18.38 7.30
CA SER A 424 2.38 -18.13 8.74
C SER A 424 1.26 -18.92 9.41
N ILE A 425 1.41 -19.11 10.73
CA ILE A 425 0.37 -19.65 11.60
C ILE A 425 0.08 -18.63 12.68
N THR A 426 -1.16 -18.15 12.73
CA THR A 426 -1.65 -17.27 13.78
C THR A 426 -2.31 -18.08 14.90
N SER A 427 -1.90 -17.82 16.13
CA SER A 427 -2.51 -18.35 17.35
C SER A 427 -3.03 -17.19 18.18
N THR A 428 -4.27 -17.30 18.65
CA THR A 428 -4.89 -16.30 19.53
C THR A 428 -4.90 -16.85 20.95
N SER A 429 -4.39 -16.07 21.90
CA SER A 429 -4.46 -16.42 23.32
C SER A 429 -5.89 -16.23 23.83
N PRO A 430 -6.39 -17.12 24.70
CA PRO A 430 -7.72 -16.96 25.29
C PRO A 430 -7.79 -15.68 26.12
N GLN A 431 -8.94 -15.01 26.08
CA GLN A 431 -9.19 -13.86 26.95
C GLN A 431 -9.42 -14.33 28.40
N THR A 432 -8.65 -13.80 29.33
CA THR A 432 -8.85 -13.93 30.78
C THR A 432 -9.45 -12.65 31.34
N GLU A 433 -10.02 -12.70 32.54
CA GLU A 433 -10.55 -11.50 33.22
C GLU A 433 -9.43 -10.46 33.45
N GLU A 434 -8.24 -10.91 33.86
CA GLU A 434 -7.05 -10.05 34.01
C GLU A 434 -6.70 -9.30 32.72
N ASN A 435 -6.73 -9.97 31.56
CA ASN A 435 -6.46 -9.32 30.28
C ASN A 435 -7.47 -8.21 29.96
N ILE A 436 -8.73 -8.38 30.38
CA ILE A 436 -9.78 -7.37 30.14
C ILE A 436 -9.58 -6.17 31.07
N GLU A 437 -9.19 -6.39 32.32
CA GLU A 437 -8.86 -5.33 33.28
C GLU A 437 -7.66 -4.50 32.83
N ASP A 438 -6.64 -5.15 32.25
CA ASP A 438 -5.44 -4.50 31.69
C ASP A 438 -5.67 -3.91 30.28
N GLU A 439 -6.92 -3.85 29.80
CA GLU A 439 -7.29 -3.39 28.46
C GLU A 439 -6.65 -4.19 27.30
N ASN A 440 -6.18 -5.41 27.52
CA ASN A 440 -5.62 -6.31 26.52
C ASN A 440 -6.71 -7.16 25.85
N PHE A 441 -7.55 -6.52 25.04
CA PHE A 441 -8.65 -7.20 24.33
C PHE A 441 -8.18 -8.16 23.23
N TYR A 442 -6.96 -8.06 22.73
CA TYR A 442 -6.42 -9.06 21.81
C TYR A 442 -4.97 -9.38 22.16
N LEU A 443 -4.66 -10.66 22.27
CA LEU A 443 -3.31 -11.20 22.38
C LEU A 443 -3.18 -12.35 21.38
N GLY A 444 -2.18 -12.28 20.51
CA GLY A 444 -1.94 -13.31 19.51
C GLY A 444 -0.50 -13.37 19.06
N SER A 445 -0.15 -14.44 18.37
CA SER A 445 1.18 -14.64 17.79
C SER A 445 1.06 -15.17 16.37
N GLY A 446 1.68 -14.50 15.41
CA GLY A 446 1.94 -15.00 14.07
C GLY A 446 3.34 -15.62 14.01
N ARG A 447 3.43 -16.94 13.98
CA ARG A 447 4.70 -17.65 13.79
C ARG A 447 4.97 -17.82 12.30
N ILE A 448 6.14 -17.40 11.85
CA ILE A 448 6.56 -17.56 10.46
C ILE A 448 7.14 -18.96 10.27
N LEU A 449 6.69 -19.67 9.24
CA LEU A 449 7.15 -21.05 8.97
C LEU A 449 8.36 -21.09 8.04
N GLU A 450 8.44 -20.15 7.12
CA GLU A 450 9.50 -20.07 6.12
C GLU A 450 10.58 -19.05 6.52
N GLN A 451 11.79 -19.16 5.97
CA GLN A 451 12.85 -18.15 6.17
C GLN A 451 12.63 -16.94 5.26
N VAL A 452 11.54 -16.22 5.52
CA VAL A 452 11.13 -15.05 4.75
C VAL A 452 11.40 -13.76 5.52
N ASN A 453 11.72 -12.72 4.77
CA ASN A 453 11.97 -11.38 5.29
C ASN A 453 10.70 -10.57 5.51
N ARG A 454 9.56 -11.04 4.97
CA ARG A 454 8.29 -10.34 4.91
C ARG A 454 7.13 -11.24 5.32
N ALA A 455 6.15 -10.66 6.01
CA ALA A 455 4.92 -11.32 6.41
C ALA A 455 3.72 -10.38 6.31
N GLN A 456 2.54 -10.94 6.03
CA GLN A 456 1.27 -10.21 5.97
C GLN A 456 0.22 -10.87 6.86
N PHE A 457 -0.59 -10.05 7.49
CA PHE A 457 -1.67 -10.46 8.38
C PHE A 457 -2.93 -9.66 8.08
N LYS A 458 -4.09 -10.30 8.20
CA LYS A 458 -5.40 -9.66 8.11
C LYS A 458 -5.83 -9.22 9.50
N VAL A 459 -6.21 -7.95 9.63
CA VAL A 459 -6.69 -7.34 10.86
C VAL A 459 -8.16 -6.96 10.67
N ASP A 460 -9.03 -7.74 11.31
CA ASP A 460 -10.46 -7.47 11.34
C ASP A 460 -10.77 -6.53 12.48
N THR A 461 -11.44 -5.42 12.17
CA THR A 461 -11.85 -4.37 13.12
C THR A 461 -13.37 -4.26 13.17
N GLN A 462 -13.87 -3.57 14.19
CA GLN A 462 -15.30 -3.28 14.35
C GLN A 462 -15.51 -1.76 14.44
N GLU A 463 -16.60 -1.29 13.83
CA GLU A 463 -16.95 0.13 13.83
C GLU A 463 -17.29 0.61 15.25
N GLY A 464 -16.93 1.85 15.57
CA GLY A 464 -17.25 2.52 16.83
C GLY A 464 -16.26 2.26 17.99
N LYS A 465 -15.21 1.47 17.76
CA LYS A 465 -14.14 1.22 18.75
C LYS A 465 -12.79 1.63 18.17
N GLY A 466 -12.12 2.57 18.84
CA GLY A 466 -10.75 2.98 18.50
C GLY A 466 -9.77 2.58 19.60
N GLY A 467 -8.48 2.60 19.28
CA GLY A 467 -7.40 2.23 20.18
C GLY A 467 -6.09 2.01 19.42
N THR A 468 -5.22 1.16 19.95
CA THR A 468 -3.90 0.89 19.42
C THR A 468 -3.68 -0.62 19.28
N LEU A 469 -3.19 -1.03 18.11
CA LEU A 469 -2.62 -2.34 17.85
C LEU A 469 -1.09 -2.24 17.94
N GLN A 470 -0.48 -3.07 18.78
CA GLN A 470 0.97 -3.20 18.92
C GLN A 470 1.41 -4.51 18.28
N ALA A 471 2.37 -4.43 17.35
CA ALA A 471 3.01 -5.57 16.72
C ALA A 471 4.49 -5.64 17.15
N TYR A 472 4.83 -6.69 17.88
CA TYR A 472 6.16 -6.99 18.39
C TYR A 472 6.88 -7.87 17.37
N VAL A 473 7.80 -7.28 16.62
CA VAL A 473 8.46 -7.91 15.47
C VAL A 473 9.79 -8.51 15.92
N ILE A 474 9.93 -9.83 15.75
CA ILE A 474 11.07 -10.60 16.22
C ILE A 474 11.81 -11.22 15.02
N PRO A 475 13.05 -10.77 14.72
CA PRO A 475 13.90 -11.40 13.71
C PRO A 475 14.51 -12.72 14.18
N LEU A 476 14.82 -13.58 13.22
CA LEU A 476 15.61 -14.80 13.40
C LEU A 476 17.11 -14.45 13.48
N THR A 477 17.52 -13.76 14.55
CA THR A 477 18.90 -13.33 14.77
C THR A 477 19.43 -13.74 16.15
N SER A 478 20.75 -13.61 16.34
CA SER A 478 21.44 -13.90 17.59
C SER A 478 22.37 -12.72 17.93
N PRO A 479 22.10 -11.92 18.98
CA PRO A 479 21.01 -12.08 19.96
C PRO A 479 19.61 -11.81 19.38
N ARG A 480 18.59 -12.48 19.93
CA ARG A 480 17.20 -12.15 19.62
C ARG A 480 16.87 -10.78 20.22
N SER A 481 16.19 -9.96 19.44
CA SER A 481 15.69 -8.65 19.84
C SER A 481 14.27 -8.49 19.35
N CYS A 482 13.59 -7.45 19.81
CA CYS A 482 12.22 -7.15 19.41
C CYS A 482 12.08 -5.66 19.19
N GLN A 483 11.37 -5.27 18.15
CA GLN A 483 10.93 -3.90 17.93
C GLN A 483 9.40 -3.84 17.88
N VAL A 484 8.84 -2.81 18.51
CA VAL A 484 7.39 -2.64 18.60
C VAL A 484 6.93 -1.62 17.57
N VAL A 485 6.03 -2.05 16.70
CA VAL A 485 5.28 -1.17 15.80
C VAL A 485 3.94 -0.86 16.45
N LYS A 486 3.57 0.41 16.55
CA LYS A 486 2.28 0.85 17.10
C LYS A 486 1.42 1.42 15.98
N ILE A 487 0.18 0.94 15.89
CA ILE A 487 -0.78 1.32 14.86
C ILE A 487 -2.03 1.83 15.56
N ASP A 488 -2.43 3.06 15.23
CA ASP A 488 -3.66 3.64 15.75
C ASP A 488 -4.85 3.16 14.92
N ILE A 489 -5.74 2.40 15.57
CA ILE A 489 -7.00 1.97 15.00
C ILE A 489 -8.02 3.06 15.26
N LYS A 490 -8.50 3.69 14.19
CA LYS A 490 -9.49 4.76 14.28
C LYS A 490 -10.87 4.18 14.67
N PRO A 491 -11.72 4.96 15.35
CA PRO A 491 -13.11 4.60 15.67
C PRO A 491 -13.99 4.30 14.46
N LEU A 492 -13.72 4.91 13.30
CA LEU A 492 -14.41 4.63 12.05
C LEU A 492 -13.45 3.96 11.04
N PRO A 493 -12.98 2.74 11.33
CA PRO A 493 -11.92 2.10 10.55
C PRO A 493 -12.40 1.56 9.20
N LEU A 494 -13.70 1.45 8.94
CA LEU A 494 -14.22 0.89 7.68
C LEU A 494 -14.56 1.95 6.62
N HIS A 495 -14.38 3.22 6.96
CA HIS A 495 -14.64 4.37 6.11
C HIS A 495 -13.43 4.69 5.23
N VAL A 496 -13.62 4.63 3.92
CA VAL A 496 -12.61 4.95 2.91
C VAL A 496 -12.97 6.26 2.23
N ARG A 497 -11.99 7.15 2.05
CA ARG A 497 -12.19 8.42 1.35
C ARG A 497 -12.53 8.18 -0.12
N ILE A 498 -13.53 8.91 -0.63
CA ILE A 498 -13.99 8.86 -2.02
C ILE A 498 -14.07 10.27 -2.61
N SER A 499 -14.39 10.36 -3.91
CA SER A 499 -14.65 11.65 -4.55
C SER A 499 -16.12 12.05 -4.57
N GLU A 500 -16.33 13.35 -4.76
CA GLU A 500 -17.64 14.00 -4.75
C GLU A 500 -18.62 13.42 -5.77
N LYS A 501 -18.14 12.93 -6.92
CA LYS A 501 -18.98 12.47 -8.04
C LYS A 501 -19.86 11.27 -7.69
N GLU A 502 -19.55 10.56 -6.62
CA GLU A 502 -20.26 9.34 -6.22
C GLU A 502 -21.43 9.59 -5.24
N VAL A 503 -21.79 10.86 -5.02
CA VAL A 503 -22.69 11.32 -3.94
C VAL A 503 -24.10 11.66 -4.45
N GLU A 504 -24.31 11.72 -5.77
CA GLU A 504 -25.59 12.15 -6.35
C GLU A 504 -26.79 11.32 -5.86
N ASN A 505 -27.89 12.01 -5.53
CA ASN A 505 -29.22 11.45 -5.19
C ASN A 505 -29.29 10.56 -3.93
N ARG A 506 -28.55 10.89 -2.87
CA ARG A 506 -28.68 10.20 -1.56
C ARG A 506 -29.32 11.08 -0.48
N GLN A 507 -30.06 10.44 0.42
CA GLN A 507 -30.57 11.08 1.62
C GLN A 507 -29.59 10.90 2.78
N PHE A 508 -29.42 11.94 3.59
CA PHE A 508 -28.46 11.95 4.69
C PHE A 508 -29.15 12.13 6.04
N HIS A 509 -28.57 11.52 7.06
CA HIS A 509 -28.74 12.00 8.43
C HIS A 509 -27.89 13.25 8.58
N GLU A 510 -28.45 14.29 9.20
CA GLU A 510 -27.71 15.53 9.43
C GLU A 510 -27.33 15.64 10.90
N LEU A 511 -26.08 16.04 11.06
CA LEU A 511 -25.41 16.26 12.31
C LEU A 511 -25.10 17.75 12.35
N SER A 512 -25.39 18.41 13.49
CA SER A 512 -25.14 19.82 13.87
C SER A 512 -24.40 20.24 15.26
N LEU A 513 -23.07 20.09 15.50
CA LEU A 513 -21.91 20.59 16.34
C LEU A 513 -21.43 22.05 16.13
N THR A 514 -21.72 22.87 17.11
CA THR A 514 -21.59 24.31 17.19
C THR A 514 -20.64 24.59 18.33
N GLY A 515 -19.68 25.50 18.18
CA GLY A 515 -18.87 25.86 19.34
C GLY A 515 -17.79 26.87 19.04
N ALA A 516 -17.10 27.28 20.09
CA ALA A 516 -15.92 28.11 20.01
C ALA A 516 -14.68 27.23 19.81
N PHE A 517 -14.56 26.64 18.62
CA PHE A 517 -13.39 25.86 18.20
C PHE A 517 -12.91 26.36 16.85
N SER A 518 -11.60 26.24 16.60
CA SER A 518 -10.99 26.56 15.32
C SER A 518 -11.20 25.44 14.30
N LEU A 519 -11.09 25.76 13.01
CA LEU A 519 -11.09 24.78 11.93
C LEU A 519 -9.98 23.72 12.12
N SER A 520 -8.81 24.12 12.62
CA SER A 520 -7.70 23.20 12.91
C SER A 520 -8.03 22.22 14.03
N GLU A 521 -8.74 22.65 15.08
CA GLU A 521 -9.18 21.75 16.15
C GLU A 521 -10.22 20.75 15.65
N MET A 522 -11.19 21.23 14.86
CA MET A 522 -12.19 20.36 14.24
C MET A 522 -11.55 19.32 13.32
N ASN A 523 -10.57 19.72 12.50
CA ASN A 523 -9.83 18.80 11.63
C ASN A 523 -9.03 17.79 12.45
N ALA A 524 -8.33 18.23 13.50
CA ALA A 524 -7.58 17.34 14.38
C ALA A 524 -8.48 16.29 15.02
N TRP A 525 -9.67 16.68 15.46
CA TRP A 525 -10.64 15.75 16.01
C TRP A 525 -11.22 14.79 14.96
N LEU A 526 -11.46 15.24 13.73
CA LEU A 526 -11.89 14.36 12.64
C LEU A 526 -10.80 13.32 12.31
N SER A 527 -9.53 13.73 12.31
CA SER A 527 -8.36 12.86 12.14
C SER A 527 -8.16 11.85 13.28
N LEU A 528 -8.80 12.04 14.44
CA LEU A 528 -8.88 11.01 15.48
C LEU A 528 -9.92 9.94 15.14
N CYS A 529 -10.95 10.30 14.36
CA CYS A 529 -12.09 9.43 14.06
C CYS A 529 -11.90 8.63 12.76
N LEU A 530 -11.25 9.22 11.75
CA LEU A 530 -11.16 8.69 10.39
C LEU A 530 -9.71 8.54 9.93
N PHE A 531 -9.50 7.62 8.98
CA PHE A 531 -8.24 7.52 8.24
C PHE A 531 -8.23 8.49 7.04
N ASN A 532 -7.04 8.89 6.58
CA ASN A 532 -6.82 9.69 5.38
C ASN A 532 -7.54 11.06 5.35
N VAL A 533 -7.73 11.65 6.53
CA VAL A 533 -8.10 13.07 6.67
C VAL A 533 -6.83 13.90 6.45
N PRO A 534 -6.85 14.93 5.55
CA PRO A 534 -5.71 15.79 5.32
C PRO A 534 -5.23 16.44 6.62
N GLU A 535 -3.91 16.41 6.87
CA GLU A 535 -3.32 17.06 8.04
C GLU A 535 -3.43 18.59 7.94
N ILE A 536 -3.27 19.13 6.73
CA ILE A 536 -3.34 20.55 6.43
C ILE A 536 -4.56 20.80 5.55
N LEU A 537 -5.49 21.63 6.01
CA LEU A 537 -6.62 22.03 5.20
C LEU A 537 -6.19 23.12 4.20
N PRO A 538 -6.34 22.90 2.89
CA PRO A 538 -5.89 23.84 1.87
C PRO A 538 -6.80 25.07 1.72
N LYS A 539 -8.04 25.04 2.26
CA LYS A 539 -9.04 26.11 2.16
C LYS A 539 -9.94 26.16 3.40
N ASP A 540 -10.58 27.31 3.61
CA ASP A 540 -11.52 27.58 4.72
C ASP A 540 -12.84 26.78 4.64
N ILE A 541 -13.18 26.24 3.46
CA ILE A 541 -14.34 25.38 3.23
C ILE A 541 -13.84 24.15 2.47
N MET A 542 -14.09 22.97 3.03
CA MET A 542 -13.76 21.70 2.41
C MET A 542 -14.86 20.69 2.70
N ASP A 543 -15.25 19.95 1.66
CA ASP A 543 -16.14 18.81 1.79
C ASP A 543 -15.27 17.54 1.68
N LEU A 544 -15.34 16.69 2.70
CA LEU A 544 -14.71 15.37 2.68
C LEU A 544 -15.79 14.30 2.56
N TYR A 545 -15.55 13.36 1.65
CA TYR A 545 -16.48 12.28 1.34
C TYR A 545 -15.84 10.96 1.72
N PHE A 546 -16.57 10.15 2.47
CA PHE A 546 -16.15 8.81 2.86
C PHE A 546 -17.26 7.81 2.55
N ARG A 547 -16.86 6.59 2.20
CA ARG A 547 -17.75 5.44 2.01
C ARG A 547 -17.39 4.35 2.99
N ASP A 548 -18.39 3.85 3.70
CA ASP A 548 -18.25 2.62 4.47
C ASP A 548 -18.19 1.42 3.53
N SER A 549 -17.14 0.63 3.64
CA SER A 549 -16.90 -0.50 2.74
C SER A 549 -17.90 -1.65 2.90
N GLN A 550 -18.54 -1.79 4.06
CA GLN A 550 -19.42 -2.90 4.38
C GLN A 550 -20.88 -2.60 4.01
N THR A 551 -21.40 -1.47 4.47
CA THR A 551 -22.77 -0.99 4.26
C THR A 551 -22.93 -0.19 2.98
N LYS A 552 -21.84 0.29 2.38
CA LYS A 552 -21.83 1.20 1.21
C LYS A 552 -22.53 2.54 1.48
N THR A 553 -22.74 2.88 2.75
CA THR A 553 -23.24 4.20 3.18
C THR A 553 -22.18 5.26 2.98
N LEU A 554 -22.61 6.53 2.92
CA LEU A 554 -21.73 7.67 2.73
C LEU A 554 -21.71 8.53 3.99
N LEU A 555 -20.52 8.96 4.37
CA LEU A 555 -20.28 9.98 5.40
C LEU A 555 -19.75 11.23 4.70
N LEU A 556 -20.47 12.33 4.87
CA LEU A 556 -20.14 13.64 4.32
C LEU A 556 -19.75 14.57 5.47
N CYS A 557 -18.51 15.02 5.46
CA CYS A 557 -18.00 15.98 6.43
C CYS A 557 -17.81 17.33 5.73
N LYS A 558 -18.71 18.27 6.01
CA LYS A 558 -18.61 19.64 5.50
C LYS A 558 -18.02 20.54 6.56
N TYR A 559 -16.89 21.16 6.24
CA TYR A 559 -16.35 22.24 7.05
C TYR A 559 -17.05 23.54 6.65
N HIS A 560 -17.88 24.06 7.54
CA HIS A 560 -18.45 25.38 7.41
C HIS A 560 -18.05 26.22 8.62
N ASP A 561 -17.57 27.44 8.37
CA ASP A 561 -17.49 28.46 9.41
C ASP A 561 -18.91 28.99 9.67
N SER A 562 -19.67 28.16 10.36
CA SER A 562 -21.07 28.36 10.71
C SER A 562 -21.48 27.14 11.50
N THR A 563 -21.26 27.24 12.81
CA THR A 563 -22.13 26.76 13.86
C THR A 563 -23.06 25.59 13.45
N SER A 564 -22.63 24.36 13.79
CA SER A 564 -23.42 23.13 13.94
C SER A 564 -23.09 21.92 12.95
N ALA A 565 -22.17 20.90 13.25
CA ALA A 565 -22.19 19.35 12.95
C ALA A 565 -21.97 18.06 13.97
N LEU A 566 -22.98 17.44 14.69
CA LEU A 566 -23.21 16.60 15.98
C LEU A 566 -22.66 15.10 16.22
N SER A 567 -23.51 14.06 16.42
CA SER A 567 -23.52 12.92 17.42
C SER A 567 -22.56 11.71 17.51
N ILE A 568 -21.88 11.19 16.47
CA ILE A 568 -20.97 10.02 16.66
C ILE A 568 -19.58 10.53 16.99
N ILE A 569 -19.19 11.50 16.19
CA ILE A 569 -18.26 12.54 16.53
C ILE A 569 -18.57 13.09 17.93
N LYS A 570 -19.82 13.42 18.31
CA LYS A 570 -20.14 13.89 19.68
C LYS A 570 -19.62 12.99 20.79
N ASP A 571 -19.72 11.66 20.79
CA ASP A 571 -19.29 10.92 21.98
C ASP A 571 -17.77 10.98 22.19
N ILE A 572 -16.99 10.97 21.11
CA ILE A 572 -15.52 11.09 21.14
C ILE A 572 -15.10 12.55 21.31
N MET A 573 -15.73 13.48 20.59
CA MET A 573 -15.54 14.93 20.70
C MET A 573 -15.95 15.48 22.04
N THR A 574 -17.06 15.01 22.64
CA THR A 574 -17.51 15.49 23.94
C THR A 574 -16.55 14.98 25.00
N LYS A 575 -16.00 13.77 24.85
CA LYS A 575 -14.93 13.25 25.71
C LYS A 575 -13.66 14.10 25.58
N GLU A 576 -13.17 14.35 24.37
CA GLU A 576 -11.98 15.19 24.10
C GLU A 576 -12.18 16.68 24.46
N ALA A 577 -13.35 17.25 24.16
CA ALA A 577 -13.70 18.63 24.53
C ALA A 577 -13.92 18.79 26.03
N SER A 578 -14.36 17.75 26.74
CA SER A 578 -14.41 17.74 28.22
C SER A 578 -13.00 17.71 28.83
N VAL A 579 -12.05 17.01 28.20
CA VAL A 579 -10.64 17.04 28.63
C VAL A 579 -10.02 18.42 28.42
N ARG A 580 -10.46 19.18 27.39
CA ARG A 580 -9.95 20.53 27.07
C ARG A 580 -10.80 21.71 27.58
N GLY A 581 -11.96 21.45 28.16
CA GLY A 581 -12.87 22.48 28.71
C GLY A 581 -13.68 23.28 27.68
N THR A 582 -13.86 22.79 26.45
CA THR A 582 -14.60 23.50 25.38
C THR A 582 -16.09 23.16 25.39
N LEU A 583 -16.96 24.18 25.39
CA LEU A 583 -18.42 24.00 25.31
C LEU A 583 -18.86 23.74 23.85
N LEU A 584 -19.47 22.57 23.61
CA LEU A 584 -19.99 22.15 22.31
C LEU A 584 -21.52 22.00 22.36
N ASN A 585 -22.23 22.55 21.38
CA ASN A 585 -23.67 22.33 21.18
C ASN A 585 -23.91 21.42 19.98
N ALA A 586 -24.74 20.39 20.11
CA ALA A 586 -24.86 19.33 19.10
C ALA A 586 -26.36 18.99 18.82
N VAL A 587 -26.85 19.21 17.59
CA VAL A 587 -28.23 18.97 17.09
C VAL A 587 -28.33 17.84 16.04
N ALA A 588 -29.22 16.84 16.23
CA ALA A 588 -29.43 15.68 15.33
C ALA A 588 -30.69 15.75 14.53
N THR A 589 -30.59 15.43 13.24
CA THR A 589 -31.75 15.19 12.39
C THR A 589 -31.67 13.78 11.80
N VAL A 590 -32.61 12.92 12.20
CA VAL A 590 -32.69 11.53 11.74
C VAL A 590 -33.80 11.38 10.70
N SER A 591 -33.47 11.07 9.45
CA SER A 591 -34.43 10.75 8.39
C SER A 591 -34.81 9.27 8.40
N ASP A 592 -36.10 8.95 8.43
CA ASP A 592 -36.57 7.56 8.30
C ASP A 592 -36.34 6.99 6.89
N ALA A 593 -36.34 7.84 5.87
CA ALA A 593 -36.07 7.42 4.49
C ALA A 593 -34.57 7.09 4.28
N ALA A 594 -33.65 7.78 4.95
CA ALA A 594 -32.23 7.40 4.95
C ALA A 594 -31.99 6.02 5.58
N VAL A 595 -32.73 5.66 6.63
CA VAL A 595 -32.68 4.32 7.24
C VAL A 595 -33.21 3.25 6.28
N ALA A 596 -34.34 3.50 5.63
CA ALA A 596 -34.91 2.58 4.65
C ALA A 596 -33.94 2.34 3.48
N ASP A 597 -33.26 3.38 3.00
CA ASP A 597 -32.27 3.23 1.93
C ASP A 597 -31.02 2.48 2.39
N CYS A 598 -30.55 2.68 3.63
CA CYS A 598 -29.48 1.87 4.21
C CYS A 598 -29.85 0.38 4.29
N LEU A 599 -31.07 0.07 4.76
CA LEU A 599 -31.57 -1.31 4.82
C LEU A 599 -31.65 -1.95 3.43
N LYS A 600 -32.11 -1.20 2.41
CA LYS A 600 -32.10 -1.67 1.01
C LYS A 600 -30.70 -1.96 0.49
N MET A 601 -29.69 -1.17 0.88
CA MET A 601 -28.30 -1.41 0.47
C MET A 601 -27.70 -2.67 1.13
N MET A 602 -28.04 -2.93 2.40
CA MET A 602 -27.58 -4.14 3.10
C MET A 602 -28.35 -5.40 2.65
N HIS A 603 -29.58 -5.24 2.15
CA HIS A 603 -30.50 -6.34 1.85
C HIS A 603 -29.92 -7.43 0.94
N PRO A 604 -29.27 -7.13 -0.21
CA PRO A 604 -28.73 -8.16 -1.09
C PRO A 604 -27.67 -9.05 -0.42
N ARG A 605 -26.86 -8.50 0.49
CA ARG A 605 -25.83 -9.26 1.22
C ARG A 605 -26.46 -10.20 2.23
N ILE A 606 -27.43 -9.69 3.00
CA ILE A 606 -28.14 -10.49 4.00
C ILE A 606 -28.93 -11.61 3.31
N GLU A 607 -29.65 -11.30 2.24
CA GLU A 607 -30.42 -12.29 1.48
C GLU A 607 -29.52 -13.37 0.90
N ARG A 608 -28.41 -13.00 0.24
CA ARG A 608 -27.42 -13.95 -0.29
C ARG A 608 -26.94 -14.91 0.79
N GLN A 609 -26.60 -14.39 1.96
CA GLN A 609 -26.10 -15.21 3.05
C GLN A 609 -27.21 -16.10 3.65
N CYS A 610 -28.45 -15.63 3.77
CA CYS A 610 -29.58 -16.46 4.21
C CYS A 610 -29.82 -17.61 3.22
N GLN A 611 -29.71 -17.33 1.92
CA GLN A 611 -29.80 -18.34 0.88
C GLN A 611 -28.63 -19.33 0.93
N LEU A 612 -27.41 -18.87 1.19
CA LEU A 612 -26.23 -19.72 1.32
C LEU A 612 -26.37 -20.68 2.51
N GLU A 613 -26.80 -20.20 3.68
CA GLU A 613 -27.02 -21.04 4.86
C GLU A 613 -28.09 -22.11 4.61
N LYS A 614 -29.19 -21.74 3.93
CA LYS A 614 -30.22 -22.70 3.51
C LYS A 614 -29.65 -23.75 2.55
N ARG A 615 -28.89 -23.31 1.53
CA ARG A 615 -28.24 -24.22 0.56
C ARG A 615 -27.28 -25.18 1.22
N VAL A 616 -26.48 -24.74 2.18
CA VAL A 616 -25.55 -25.61 2.94
C VAL A 616 -26.33 -26.68 3.72
N LYS A 617 -27.40 -26.30 4.43
CA LYS A 617 -28.26 -27.26 5.13
C LYS A 617 -28.80 -28.33 4.16
N PHE A 618 -29.28 -27.92 2.99
CA PHE A 618 -29.73 -28.86 1.95
C PHE A 618 -28.60 -29.72 1.39
N VAL A 619 -27.43 -29.15 1.10
CA VAL A 619 -26.27 -29.89 0.56
C VAL A 619 -25.84 -30.99 1.53
N VAL A 620 -25.74 -30.71 2.83
CA VAL A 620 -25.38 -31.73 3.83
C VAL A 620 -26.40 -32.86 3.85
N SER A 621 -27.70 -32.53 3.89
CA SER A 621 -28.76 -33.55 3.85
C SER A 621 -28.81 -34.34 2.53
N LEU A 622 -28.55 -33.69 1.40
CA LEU A 622 -28.51 -34.35 0.08
C LEU A 622 -27.26 -35.23 -0.08
N GLN A 623 -26.12 -34.84 0.50
CA GLN A 623 -24.91 -35.67 0.54
C GLN A 623 -25.14 -36.94 1.36
N GLU A 624 -25.82 -36.85 2.51
CA GLU A 624 -26.23 -38.02 3.31
C GLU A 624 -27.17 -38.96 2.53
N LEU A 625 -28.13 -38.42 1.78
CA LEU A 625 -29.02 -39.21 0.92
C LEU A 625 -28.26 -39.87 -0.25
N SER A 626 -27.30 -39.17 -0.84
CA SER A 626 -26.48 -39.72 -1.93
C SER A 626 -25.56 -40.87 -1.50
N THR A 627 -25.19 -40.94 -0.22
CA THR A 627 -24.38 -42.04 0.30
C THR A 627 -25.20 -43.31 0.52
N GLN A 628 -26.53 -43.20 0.52
CA GLN A 628 -27.46 -44.31 0.76
C GLN A 628 -27.98 -44.97 -0.53
N GLY A 629 -27.72 -44.41 -1.71
CA GLY A 629 -28.12 -45.01 -3.00
C GLY A 629 -27.36 -44.46 -4.20
N GLU A 630 -27.00 -45.35 -5.14
CA GLU A 630 -26.24 -45.01 -6.36
C GLU A 630 -27.09 -44.29 -7.44
N ASP A 631 -28.42 -44.39 -7.38
CA ASP A 631 -29.33 -43.82 -8.38
C ASP A 631 -29.84 -42.44 -7.95
N MET A 632 -29.49 -41.39 -8.68
CA MET A 632 -29.88 -40.00 -8.40
C MET A 632 -31.16 -39.57 -9.13
N SER A 633 -31.84 -40.47 -9.83
CA SER A 633 -33.03 -40.17 -10.64
C SER A 633 -34.26 -39.71 -9.84
N TYR A 634 -34.26 -39.94 -8.52
CA TYR A 634 -35.31 -39.48 -7.61
C TYR A 634 -35.20 -38.00 -7.18
N LEU A 635 -34.06 -37.36 -7.45
CA LEU A 635 -33.83 -35.96 -7.10
C LEU A 635 -34.44 -35.02 -8.14
N SER A 636 -35.01 -33.91 -7.69
CA SER A 636 -35.39 -32.82 -8.59
C SER A 636 -34.15 -32.24 -9.30
N PRO A 637 -34.31 -31.65 -10.50
CA PRO A 637 -33.20 -31.02 -11.22
C PRO A 637 -32.45 -29.97 -10.38
N ASP A 638 -33.18 -29.23 -9.54
CA ASP A 638 -32.61 -28.24 -8.63
C ASP A 638 -31.72 -28.86 -7.56
N ASN A 639 -32.18 -29.94 -6.91
CA ASN A 639 -31.40 -30.66 -5.88
C ASN A 639 -30.18 -31.38 -6.48
N ALA A 640 -30.33 -31.95 -7.68
CA ALA A 640 -29.20 -32.53 -8.42
C ALA A 640 -28.15 -31.46 -8.79
N SER A 641 -28.58 -30.24 -9.14
CA SER A 641 -27.68 -29.13 -9.43
C SER A 641 -26.95 -28.62 -8.18
N LEU A 642 -27.61 -28.60 -7.02
CA LEU A 642 -27.00 -28.24 -5.73
C LEU A 642 -25.96 -29.26 -5.31
N LEU A 643 -26.24 -30.56 -5.48
CA LEU A 643 -25.29 -31.62 -5.16
C LEU A 643 -24.03 -31.57 -6.05
N ARG A 644 -24.18 -31.24 -7.34
CA ARG A 644 -23.04 -31.02 -8.25
C ARG A 644 -22.16 -29.84 -7.83
N LYS A 645 -22.73 -28.83 -7.19
CA LYS A 645 -22.03 -27.63 -6.69
C LYS A 645 -21.72 -27.70 -5.20
N ALA A 646 -21.84 -28.87 -4.58
CA ALA A 646 -21.72 -29.02 -3.13
C ALA A 646 -20.37 -28.53 -2.60
N ASP A 647 -19.27 -28.88 -3.26
CA ASP A 647 -17.92 -28.49 -2.84
C ASP A 647 -17.70 -26.97 -2.95
N GLU A 648 -18.25 -26.33 -3.98
CA GLU A 648 -18.20 -24.86 -4.15
C GLU A 648 -18.99 -24.16 -3.04
N ILE A 649 -20.22 -24.62 -2.76
CA ILE A 649 -21.11 -24.06 -1.73
C ILE A 649 -20.51 -24.22 -0.33
N LEU A 650 -19.94 -25.39 -0.03
CA LEU A 650 -19.29 -25.66 1.26
C LEU A 650 -17.98 -24.87 1.41
N SER A 651 -17.23 -24.66 0.32
CA SER A 651 -16.04 -23.81 0.30
C SER A 651 -16.40 -22.34 0.52
N GLU A 652 -17.43 -21.83 -0.17
CA GLU A 652 -17.94 -20.45 0.01
C GLU A 652 -18.41 -20.21 1.45
N HIS A 653 -19.14 -21.17 2.04
CA HIS A 653 -19.56 -21.08 3.44
C HIS A 653 -18.40 -21.13 4.44
N LYS A 654 -17.37 -21.95 4.16
CA LYS A 654 -16.12 -21.98 4.95
C LYS A 654 -15.28 -20.73 4.80
N ALA A 655 -15.38 -20.02 3.67
CA ALA A 655 -14.68 -18.76 3.43
C ALA A 655 -15.38 -17.58 4.13
N MET A 656 -16.70 -17.66 4.36
CA MET A 656 -17.51 -16.58 4.96
C MET A 656 -18.23 -16.95 6.28
N PRO A 657 -17.63 -17.67 7.24
CA PRO A 657 -18.33 -18.19 8.42
C PRO A 657 -18.82 -17.09 9.39
N HIS A 658 -18.32 -15.86 9.25
CA HIS A 658 -18.61 -14.74 10.15
C HIS A 658 -19.33 -13.56 9.50
N GLU A 659 -19.62 -13.59 8.19
CA GLU A 659 -20.25 -12.45 7.52
C GLU A 659 -21.66 -12.18 8.06
N MET A 660 -22.45 -13.24 8.30
CA MET A 660 -23.78 -13.09 8.90
C MET A 660 -23.75 -12.53 10.31
N ALA A 661 -22.85 -13.02 11.15
CA ALA A 661 -22.68 -12.50 12.50
C ALA A 661 -22.30 -11.01 12.47
N LYS A 662 -21.43 -10.60 11.54
CA LYS A 662 -21.06 -9.20 11.31
C LYS A 662 -22.28 -8.36 10.89
N LEU A 663 -23.04 -8.79 9.88
CA LEU A 663 -24.21 -8.07 9.37
C LEU A 663 -25.30 -7.92 10.43
N THR A 664 -25.60 -8.99 11.16
CA THR A 664 -26.56 -8.98 12.29
C THR A 664 -26.12 -7.98 13.36
N LYS A 665 -24.84 -7.99 13.74
CA LYS A 665 -24.30 -7.03 14.70
C LYS A 665 -24.44 -5.58 14.21
N MET A 666 -24.13 -5.29 12.95
CA MET A 666 -24.32 -3.96 12.38
C MET A 666 -25.78 -3.50 12.45
N LEU A 667 -26.73 -4.39 12.18
CA LEU A 667 -28.16 -4.07 12.29
C LEU A 667 -28.58 -3.80 13.74
N HIS A 668 -28.04 -4.56 14.71
CA HIS A 668 -28.24 -4.29 16.13
C HIS A 668 -27.70 -2.91 16.52
N ASP A 669 -26.45 -2.62 16.14
CA ASP A 669 -25.80 -1.36 16.48
C ASP A 669 -26.53 -0.17 15.83
N MET A 670 -26.96 -0.30 14.57
CA MET A 670 -27.77 0.70 13.88
C MET A 670 -29.12 0.92 14.56
N PHE A 671 -29.81 -0.14 14.98
CA PHE A 671 -31.09 -0.04 15.69
C PHE A 671 -30.91 0.68 17.03
N ILE A 672 -29.90 0.29 17.81
CA ILE A 672 -29.58 0.90 19.10
C ILE A 672 -29.23 2.39 18.91
N ALA A 673 -28.39 2.71 17.94
CA ALA A 673 -28.00 4.09 17.63
C ALA A 673 -29.21 4.95 17.28
N LYS A 674 -30.11 4.45 16.41
CA LYS A 674 -31.34 5.17 16.04
C LYS A 674 -32.23 5.47 17.25
N GLN A 675 -32.48 4.48 18.11
CA GLN A 675 -33.35 4.67 19.28
C GLN A 675 -32.71 5.62 20.31
N LYS A 676 -31.39 5.52 20.51
CA LYS A 676 -30.64 6.47 21.37
C LYS A 676 -30.73 7.91 20.86
N LEU A 677 -30.60 8.13 19.55
CA LEU A 677 -30.75 9.46 18.95
C LEU A 677 -32.17 10.02 19.11
N ARG A 678 -33.19 9.15 19.21
CA ARG A 678 -34.57 9.51 19.55
C ARG A 678 -34.85 9.59 21.06
N GLY A 679 -33.86 9.32 21.91
CA GLY A 679 -34.00 9.32 23.37
C GLY A 679 -34.86 8.18 23.93
N ARG A 680 -34.98 7.05 23.22
CA ARG A 680 -35.79 5.88 23.61
C ARG A 680 -34.92 4.74 24.15
N ASP A 681 -35.44 3.95 25.09
CA ASP A 681 -34.78 2.74 25.60
C ASP A 681 -34.90 1.57 24.60
N THR A 682 -33.86 0.75 24.50
CA THR A 682 -33.69 -0.29 23.48
C THR A 682 -34.03 -1.69 23.95
N LYS A 683 -33.99 -1.97 25.26
CA LYS A 683 -33.98 -3.36 25.78
C LYS A 683 -35.19 -4.20 25.35
N SER A 684 -36.40 -3.65 25.37
CA SER A 684 -37.63 -4.39 25.06
C SER A 684 -37.80 -4.74 23.58
N ARG A 685 -37.22 -3.94 22.67
CA ARG A 685 -37.37 -4.11 21.21
C ARG A 685 -36.24 -4.91 20.57
N MET A 686 -35.20 -5.22 21.33
CA MET A 686 -34.09 -6.07 20.86
C MET A 686 -34.51 -7.52 20.65
N GLU A 687 -35.42 -8.05 21.48
CA GLU A 687 -35.99 -9.39 21.28
C GLU A 687 -36.83 -9.47 20.01
N GLU A 688 -37.58 -8.40 19.70
CA GLU A 688 -38.37 -8.29 18.48
C GLU A 688 -37.47 -8.24 17.24
N LEU A 689 -36.38 -7.47 17.30
CA LEU A 689 -35.37 -7.44 16.24
C LEU A 689 -34.75 -8.83 15.99
N ASN A 690 -34.39 -9.57 17.04
CA ASN A 690 -33.85 -10.93 16.90
C ASN A 690 -34.81 -11.87 16.17
N ARG A 691 -36.11 -11.76 16.44
CA ARG A 691 -37.15 -12.56 15.74
C ARG A 691 -37.23 -12.17 14.27
N VAL A 692 -37.29 -10.88 13.96
CA VAL A 692 -37.35 -10.38 12.58
C VAL A 692 -36.10 -10.77 11.78
N LEU A 693 -34.93 -10.80 12.40
CA LEU A 693 -33.68 -11.23 11.75
C LEU A 693 -33.63 -12.76 11.50
N SER A 694 -34.28 -13.56 12.36
CA SER A 694 -34.35 -15.02 12.20
C SER A 694 -35.19 -15.43 10.99
N ASP A 695 -36.35 -14.79 10.81
CA ASP A 695 -37.28 -15.05 9.70
C ASP A 695 -37.05 -14.13 8.48
N TYR A 696 -36.05 -13.25 8.58
CA TYR A 696 -35.65 -12.18 7.67
C TYR A 696 -36.67 -11.75 6.61
N SER A 697 -37.32 -10.61 6.86
CA SER A 697 -38.12 -9.88 5.86
C SER A 697 -37.72 -8.40 5.85
N LEU A 698 -37.41 -7.87 4.67
CA LEU A 698 -37.04 -6.45 4.50
C LEU A 698 -38.19 -5.52 4.92
N GLU A 699 -39.43 -5.90 4.63
CA GLU A 699 -40.62 -5.10 4.97
C GLU A 699 -40.81 -5.04 6.48
N ALA A 700 -40.76 -6.20 7.16
CA ALA A 700 -40.89 -6.29 8.61
C ALA A 700 -39.74 -5.54 9.33
N LEU A 701 -38.51 -5.67 8.81
CA LEU A 701 -37.35 -4.97 9.34
C LEU A 701 -37.50 -3.46 9.18
N THR A 702 -37.93 -2.98 8.02
CA THR A 702 -38.14 -1.55 7.77
C THR A 702 -39.25 -0.98 8.67
N GLN A 703 -40.36 -1.71 8.84
CA GLN A 703 -41.45 -1.32 9.75
C GLN A 703 -40.98 -1.23 11.21
N LEU A 704 -40.17 -2.19 11.66
CA LEU A 704 -39.60 -2.19 13.00
C LEU A 704 -38.67 -1.00 13.23
N PHE A 705 -37.86 -0.64 12.23
CA PHE A 705 -36.96 0.51 12.34
C PHE A 705 -37.73 1.84 12.33
N CYS A 706 -38.82 1.96 11.57
CA CYS A 706 -39.57 3.21 11.43
C CYS A 706 -40.53 3.50 12.60
N SER A 707 -40.99 2.46 13.30
CA SER A 707 -41.77 2.59 14.55
C SER A 707 -40.91 3.05 15.73
#